data_AF-A0A9D8UT19-F1
#
_entry.id   AF-A0A9D8UT19-F1
#
_cell.length_a   1.000
_cell.length_b   1.000
_cell.length_c   1.000
_cell.angle_alpha   90.00
_cell.angle_beta   90.00
_cell.angle_gamma   90.00
#
_symmetry.space_group_name_H-M   'P 1'
#
loop_
_entity.id
_entity.type
_entity.pdbx_description
1 polymer ?
#
loop_
_entity_poly.entity_id
_entity_poly.type
_entity_poly.pdbx_seq_one_letter_code
_entity_poly.pdbx_strand_id
1 'polypeptide(L)'
;METAGQSLTLFALFLPFLAACIAPALTRAFGHNAAWILAAAPAFLFIHFAGFVPLVAEGGTAGGGYDWIPSLGARFSWFLDGLSVTFALLISGIGTLIVLYSGGYLKGHEHQGRFFSFILMFMGAMQGLVVADSFLTLFVFWELTSITSFLLIGFDHRREASRRAAVQALIVTGAGGLSLLAGLLLVWSVTGIGDLATLLSSGEVMRESPFYLAALLLLLGGAFTKSAQVPFHFWLPNAMEAPTPVSAYLHSATMVKAGVYLVMRLNPVFGETIAWETILPIFGGATLLTGGLLAVRQTDLKLMLAYTTVASLGLLVMLTGFGSEKAIEAAVLYLIAHSLFKGALFMVAGTIDHEAGTRDVTKLGGLRTAMPITFAAALVAAVSMGGLPPMFGFLAKEEIYAALGFAGGWTTVLTLVAIVGNALMFAIGFAVALKPFLGAEVETPKHAHEGPVLLWIGPAVLGLVGLVAAIFSSWSHAHLTDPMASAVAGTEVKAYISLVPHIGMPLFLSLITVAVGIAFYVGLARVRDAVAATLATIGWGPDKGFDQFIRGTIHLSRAVTGIFQHGHMDRYMTVTFLVVAAVLLVTPAMFGEYPSWPEMPQLTFYEWVVLVIAVIGLWSVLAANNRLTAIVSLGIQGFAVALIFVLMGAPDLGFTQFMVETLSVVILALVMTRLRLSPADHRPPIERTVDAAIAAACGVGFGLFLLTVTQGAFDDTLAVFFSEYSRSIAHGRNIVNVILVDFRGLDTLGEIAVVMVAGLAVLALIRIRLRTGDEASGKSGGGA
;
A
#
# COMPACT_ATOMS: atom_id res chain seq x y z
N MET A 1 23.76 -33.39 3.13
CA MET A 1 22.72 -33.25 4.18
C MET A 1 22.19 -31.82 4.25
N GLU A 2 23.04 -30.77 4.18
CA GLU A 2 22.59 -29.36 4.13
C GLU A 2 21.63 -29.02 2.98
N THR A 3 21.90 -29.50 1.75
CA THR A 3 21.05 -29.23 0.58
C THR A 3 19.64 -29.83 0.71
N ALA A 4 19.53 -31.04 1.28
CA ALA A 4 18.24 -31.69 1.52
C ALA A 4 17.38 -30.94 2.57
N GLY A 5 18.02 -30.38 3.61
CA GLY A 5 17.35 -29.54 4.60
C GLY A 5 16.82 -28.23 4.01
N GLN A 6 17.58 -27.60 3.11
CA GLN A 6 17.15 -26.38 2.43
C GLN A 6 15.96 -26.60 1.49
N SER A 7 15.94 -27.72 0.74
CA SER A 7 14.80 -28.06 -0.11
C SER A 7 13.54 -28.34 0.70
N LEU A 8 13.66 -28.98 1.87
CA LEU A 8 12.52 -29.25 2.75
C LEU A 8 11.92 -27.95 3.33
N THR A 9 12.75 -27.03 3.80
CA THR A 9 12.29 -25.73 4.30
C THR A 9 11.60 -24.91 3.22
N LEU A 10 12.15 -24.88 2.00
CA LEU A 10 11.49 -24.24 0.86
C LEU A 10 10.12 -24.86 0.60
N PHE A 11 10.04 -26.19 0.52
CA PHE A 11 8.77 -26.88 0.32
C PHE A 11 7.76 -26.56 1.42
N ALA A 12 8.20 -26.56 2.69
CA ALA A 12 7.35 -26.23 3.82
C ALA A 12 6.77 -24.82 3.69
N LEU A 13 7.57 -23.82 3.34
CA LEU A 13 7.11 -22.44 3.12
C LEU A 13 6.10 -22.29 1.98
N PHE A 14 6.25 -23.09 0.91
CA PHE A 14 5.32 -23.07 -0.22
C PHE A 14 4.07 -23.93 -0.02
N LEU A 15 4.07 -24.85 0.95
CA LEU A 15 2.98 -25.79 1.19
C LEU A 15 1.61 -25.13 1.44
N PRO A 16 1.48 -24.02 2.21
CA PRO A 16 0.20 -23.33 2.36
C PRO A 16 -0.33 -22.76 1.05
N PHE A 17 0.54 -22.27 0.17
CA PHE A 17 0.13 -21.75 -1.14
C PHE A 17 -0.36 -22.89 -2.06
N LEU A 18 0.32 -24.03 -2.05
CA LEU A 18 -0.13 -25.23 -2.76
C LEU A 18 -1.48 -25.72 -2.23
N ALA A 19 -1.64 -25.79 -0.90
CA ALA A 19 -2.89 -26.12 -0.24
C ALA A 19 -4.01 -25.12 -0.58
N ALA A 20 -3.68 -23.83 -0.70
CA ALA A 20 -4.62 -22.80 -1.09
C ALA A 20 -5.14 -22.97 -2.52
N CYS A 21 -4.31 -23.42 -3.46
CA CYS A 21 -4.71 -23.69 -4.84
C CYS A 21 -5.71 -24.85 -4.94
N ILE A 22 -5.51 -25.91 -4.15
CA ILE A 22 -6.38 -27.11 -4.18
C ILE A 22 -7.61 -26.98 -3.27
N ALA A 23 -7.64 -26.01 -2.35
CA ALA A 23 -8.71 -25.85 -1.36
C ALA A 23 -10.12 -25.81 -1.97
N PRO A 24 -10.41 -25.06 -3.05
CA PRO A 24 -11.75 -25.07 -3.66
C PRO A 24 -12.18 -26.45 -4.17
N ALA A 25 -11.25 -27.21 -4.76
CA ALA A 25 -11.53 -28.55 -5.26
C ALA A 25 -11.78 -29.54 -4.12
N LEU A 26 -10.96 -29.50 -3.06
CA LEU A 26 -11.15 -30.35 -1.87
C LEU A 26 -12.45 -30.03 -1.14
N THR A 27 -12.80 -28.75 -0.98
CA THR A 27 -14.08 -28.37 -0.37
C THR A 27 -15.27 -28.81 -1.22
N ARG A 28 -15.15 -28.80 -2.56
CA ARG A 28 -16.21 -29.32 -3.43
C ARG A 28 -16.39 -30.84 -3.29
N ALA A 29 -15.30 -31.59 -3.07
CA ALA A 29 -15.33 -33.04 -2.93
C ALA A 29 -15.76 -33.52 -1.52
N PHE A 30 -15.26 -32.87 -0.46
CA PHE A 30 -15.42 -33.34 0.93
C PHE A 30 -16.26 -32.39 1.82
N GLY A 31 -16.78 -31.29 1.27
CA GLY A 31 -17.54 -30.29 2.03
C GLY A 31 -16.72 -29.70 3.17
N HIS A 32 -17.35 -29.57 4.34
CA HIS A 32 -16.69 -29.04 5.54
C HIS A 32 -15.56 -29.92 6.08
N ASN A 33 -15.54 -31.22 5.75
CA ASN A 33 -14.49 -32.15 6.18
C ASN A 33 -13.16 -31.92 5.46
N ALA A 34 -13.16 -31.15 4.36
CA ALA A 34 -11.93 -30.70 3.72
C ALA A 34 -11.00 -29.96 4.69
N ALA A 35 -11.54 -29.34 5.74
CA ALA A 35 -10.77 -28.69 6.80
C ALA A 35 -9.72 -29.61 7.43
N TRP A 36 -10.02 -30.90 7.64
CA TRP A 36 -9.07 -31.85 8.23
C TRP A 36 -7.87 -32.11 7.34
N ILE A 37 -8.10 -32.27 6.04
CA ILE A 37 -7.05 -32.49 5.04
C ILE A 37 -6.22 -31.20 4.87
N LEU A 38 -6.89 -30.05 4.76
CA LEU A 38 -6.24 -28.76 4.61
C LEU A 38 -5.43 -28.35 5.85
N ALA A 39 -5.85 -28.76 7.05
CA ALA A 39 -5.12 -28.53 8.30
C ALA A 39 -3.81 -29.34 8.38
N ALA A 40 -3.61 -30.35 7.53
CA ALA A 40 -2.34 -31.07 7.47
C ALA A 40 -1.17 -30.19 6.99
N ALA A 41 -1.44 -29.19 6.15
CA ALA A 41 -0.41 -28.25 5.69
C ALA A 41 0.18 -27.39 6.83
N PRO A 42 -0.61 -26.66 7.64
CA PRO A 42 -0.09 -25.98 8.82
C PRO A 42 0.44 -26.93 9.90
N ALA A 43 -0.12 -28.12 10.05
CA ALA A 43 0.39 -29.09 11.02
C ALA A 43 1.80 -29.58 10.62
N PHE A 44 2.03 -29.84 9.34
CA PHE A 44 3.35 -30.18 8.81
C PHE A 44 4.34 -29.03 9.01
N LEU A 45 3.93 -27.79 8.73
CA LEU A 45 4.74 -26.60 9.03
C LEU A 45 5.14 -26.53 10.51
N PHE A 46 4.19 -26.77 11.42
CA PHE A 46 4.46 -26.76 12.86
C PHE A 46 5.51 -27.81 13.24
N ILE A 47 5.38 -29.04 12.72
CA ILE A 47 6.35 -30.13 12.97
C ILE A 47 7.73 -29.77 12.39
N HIS A 48 7.79 -29.21 11.18
CA HIS A 48 9.04 -28.79 10.55
C HIS A 48 9.78 -27.76 11.38
N PHE A 49 9.10 -26.68 11.81
CA PHE A 49 9.71 -25.63 12.62
C PHE A 49 9.98 -26.07 14.07
N ALA A 50 9.19 -27.02 14.61
CA ALA A 50 9.48 -27.63 15.92
C ALA A 50 10.81 -28.40 15.91
N GLY A 51 11.23 -28.92 14.75
CA GLY A 51 12.54 -29.55 14.58
C GLY A 51 13.74 -28.62 14.82
N PHE A 52 13.55 -27.30 14.74
CA PHE A 52 14.60 -26.30 15.00
C PHE A 52 14.64 -25.82 16.45
N VAL A 53 13.66 -26.20 17.29
CA VAL A 53 13.61 -25.79 18.71
C VAL A 53 14.87 -26.19 19.49
N PRO A 54 15.41 -27.42 19.37
CA PRO A 54 16.64 -27.78 20.08
C PRO A 54 17.84 -26.91 19.65
N LEU A 55 17.96 -26.62 18.35
CA LEU A 55 19.05 -25.80 17.81
C LEU A 55 19.02 -24.38 18.40
N VAL A 56 17.85 -23.73 18.41
CA VAL A 56 17.73 -22.37 18.93
C VAL A 56 17.82 -22.32 20.46
N ALA A 57 17.40 -23.39 21.15
CA ALA A 57 17.58 -23.53 22.60
C ALA A 57 19.04 -23.55 23.04
N GLU A 58 19.93 -24.07 22.18
CA GLU A 58 21.38 -24.05 22.39
C GLU A 58 22.04 -22.73 21.93
N GLY A 59 21.25 -21.74 21.48
CA GLY A 59 21.74 -20.47 20.95
C GLY A 59 22.19 -20.53 19.49
N GLY A 60 21.93 -21.64 18.80
CA GLY A 60 22.23 -21.80 17.38
C GLY A 60 21.25 -21.07 16.47
N THR A 61 21.68 -20.79 15.24
CA THR A 61 20.83 -20.25 14.16
C THR A 61 20.96 -21.13 12.92
N ALA A 62 19.95 -21.11 12.06
CA ALA A 62 19.97 -21.78 10.77
C ALA A 62 19.55 -20.83 9.66
N GLY A 63 20.33 -20.79 8.57
CA GLY A 63 20.04 -19.98 7.39
C GLY A 63 19.95 -20.83 6.13
N GLY A 64 19.30 -20.29 5.10
CA GLY A 64 19.28 -20.90 3.78
C GLY A 64 18.62 -19.99 2.76
N GLY A 65 18.80 -20.29 1.48
CA GLY A 65 18.16 -19.51 0.44
C GLY A 65 18.62 -19.85 -0.97
N TYR A 66 17.92 -19.24 -1.93
CA TYR A 66 18.21 -19.34 -3.35
C TYR A 66 18.30 -17.94 -3.95
N ASP A 67 19.21 -17.74 -4.90
CA ASP A 67 19.30 -16.48 -5.61
C ASP A 67 18.07 -16.31 -6.50
N TRP A 68 17.35 -15.20 -6.32
CA TRP A 68 16.11 -14.94 -7.03
C TRP A 68 16.34 -14.03 -8.23
N ILE A 69 16.97 -12.87 -7.99
CA ILE A 69 17.35 -11.92 -9.05
C ILE A 69 18.81 -11.49 -8.79
N PRO A 70 19.79 -12.27 -9.26
CA PRO A 70 21.22 -12.02 -8.96
C PRO A 70 21.70 -10.63 -9.39
N SER A 71 21.18 -10.11 -10.51
CA SER A 71 21.54 -8.77 -11.02
C SER A 71 21.16 -7.62 -10.09
N LEU A 72 20.22 -7.85 -9.16
CA LEU A 72 19.79 -6.88 -8.15
C LEU A 72 20.30 -7.24 -6.74
N GLY A 73 21.11 -8.29 -6.60
CA GLY A 73 21.50 -8.82 -5.30
C GLY A 73 20.33 -9.41 -4.50
N ALA A 74 19.20 -9.69 -5.15
CA ALA A 74 17.98 -10.14 -4.48
C ALA A 74 17.97 -11.66 -4.31
N ARG A 75 17.78 -12.10 -3.07
CA ARG A 75 17.78 -13.52 -2.69
C ARG A 75 16.48 -13.88 -1.99
N PHE A 76 15.96 -15.06 -2.30
CA PHE A 76 14.95 -15.69 -1.48
C PHE A 76 15.65 -16.45 -0.35
N SER A 77 15.87 -15.78 0.77
CA SER A 77 16.56 -16.34 1.94
C SER A 77 15.68 -16.33 3.18
N TRP A 78 15.96 -17.29 4.07
CA TRP A 78 15.37 -17.39 5.39
C TRP A 78 16.43 -17.46 6.49
N PHE A 79 16.11 -16.86 7.63
CA PHE A 79 16.92 -16.83 8.84
C PHE A 79 16.08 -17.35 10.01
N LEU A 80 16.56 -18.45 10.61
CA LEU A 80 15.90 -19.17 11.70
C LEU A 80 16.72 -19.01 12.98
N ASP A 81 16.09 -18.39 13.96
CA ASP A 81 16.59 -18.08 15.28
C ASP A 81 15.43 -18.15 16.29
N GLY A 82 15.68 -17.89 17.57
CA GLY A 82 14.66 -18.01 18.61
C GLY A 82 13.40 -17.17 18.34
N LEU A 83 13.55 -15.98 17.76
CA LEU A 83 12.43 -15.10 17.42
C LEU A 83 11.59 -15.65 16.26
N SER A 84 12.22 -15.94 15.12
CA SER A 84 11.53 -16.42 13.91
C SER A 84 10.92 -17.81 14.11
N VAL A 85 11.59 -18.73 14.82
CA VAL A 85 11.07 -20.08 15.11
C VAL A 85 9.85 -20.01 16.02
N THR A 86 9.88 -19.19 17.07
CA THR A 86 8.73 -19.03 17.97
C THR A 86 7.52 -18.46 17.23
N PHE A 87 7.72 -17.44 16.39
CA PHE A 87 6.66 -16.92 15.52
C PHE A 87 6.15 -17.97 14.53
N ALA A 88 7.05 -18.72 13.89
CA ALA A 88 6.71 -19.79 12.97
C ALA A 88 5.84 -20.88 13.63
N LEU A 89 6.10 -21.23 14.89
CA LEU A 89 5.30 -22.15 15.68
C LEU A 89 3.93 -21.57 16.05
N LEU A 90 3.87 -20.30 16.47
CA LEU A 90 2.60 -19.63 16.78
C LEU A 90 1.70 -19.54 15.54
N ILE A 91 2.25 -19.15 14.39
CA ILE A 91 1.52 -18.98 13.12
C ILE A 91 0.98 -20.32 12.62
N SER A 92 1.81 -21.37 12.60
CA SER A 92 1.42 -22.70 12.10
C SER A 92 0.54 -23.47 13.08
N GLY A 93 0.83 -23.41 14.39
CA GLY A 93 0.06 -24.08 15.44
C GLY A 93 -1.34 -23.51 15.57
N ILE A 94 -1.48 -22.20 15.78
CA ILE A 94 -2.78 -21.53 15.83
C ILE A 94 -3.45 -21.62 14.45
N GLY A 95 -2.69 -21.54 13.36
CA GLY A 95 -3.18 -21.71 11.99
C GLY A 95 -3.88 -23.06 11.77
N THR A 96 -3.31 -24.15 12.28
CA THR A 96 -3.93 -25.49 12.22
C THR A 96 -5.31 -25.48 12.89
N LEU A 97 -5.40 -24.92 14.10
CA LEU A 97 -6.66 -24.83 14.85
C LEU A 97 -7.68 -23.93 14.15
N ILE A 98 -7.23 -22.83 13.54
CA ILE A 98 -8.10 -21.93 12.77
C ILE A 98 -8.66 -22.60 11.52
N VAL A 99 -7.86 -23.38 10.78
CA VAL A 99 -8.35 -24.11 9.60
C VAL A 99 -9.43 -25.12 10.01
N LEU A 100 -9.21 -25.86 11.10
CA LEU A 100 -10.22 -26.78 11.66
C LEU A 100 -11.48 -26.03 12.11
N TYR A 101 -11.32 -24.96 12.88
CA TYR A 101 -12.41 -24.12 13.36
C TYR A 101 -13.25 -23.53 12.21
N SER A 102 -12.60 -23.08 11.14
CA SER A 102 -13.25 -22.55 9.93
C SER A 102 -14.10 -23.59 9.21
N GLY A 103 -13.72 -24.88 9.30
CA GLY A 103 -14.52 -25.99 8.79
C GLY A 103 -15.89 -26.08 9.46
N GLY A 104 -15.93 -25.96 10.78
CA GLY A 104 -17.17 -25.94 11.56
C GLY A 104 -17.95 -24.65 11.38
N TYR A 105 -17.28 -23.49 11.45
CA TYR A 105 -17.91 -22.17 11.45
C TYR A 105 -18.55 -21.79 10.10
N LEU A 106 -17.96 -22.22 8.97
CA LEU A 106 -18.49 -21.95 7.62
C LEU A 106 -19.20 -23.17 7.01
N LYS A 107 -19.67 -24.10 7.83
CA LYS A 107 -20.33 -25.32 7.34
C LYS A 107 -21.54 -24.96 6.47
N GLY A 108 -21.51 -25.38 5.20
CA GLY A 108 -22.58 -25.14 4.23
C GLY A 108 -22.53 -23.79 3.52
N HIS A 109 -21.51 -22.95 3.76
CA HIS A 109 -21.35 -21.68 3.07
C HIS A 109 -20.84 -21.88 1.63
N GLU A 110 -21.50 -21.26 0.64
CA GLU A 110 -21.20 -21.44 -0.80
C GLU A 110 -19.72 -21.21 -1.15
N HIS A 111 -19.10 -20.20 -0.52
CA HIS A 111 -17.71 -19.81 -0.76
C HIS A 111 -16.70 -20.38 0.25
N GLN A 112 -17.00 -21.49 0.94
CA GLN A 112 -16.10 -22.09 1.93
C GLN A 112 -14.72 -22.45 1.34
N GLY A 113 -14.67 -22.97 0.11
CA GLY A 113 -13.40 -23.28 -0.56
C GLY A 113 -12.55 -22.05 -0.88
N ARG A 114 -13.20 -20.94 -1.26
CA ARG A 114 -12.54 -19.64 -1.47
C ARG A 114 -11.97 -19.10 -0.16
N PHE A 115 -12.71 -19.25 0.93
CA PHE A 115 -12.24 -18.87 2.27
C PHE A 115 -10.95 -19.61 2.65
N PHE A 116 -10.94 -20.93 2.48
CA PHE A 116 -9.76 -21.75 2.76
C PHE A 116 -8.55 -21.36 1.89
N SER A 117 -8.76 -21.04 0.62
CA SER A 117 -7.70 -20.52 -0.24
C SER A 117 -7.09 -19.24 0.34
N PHE A 118 -7.93 -18.28 0.72
CA PHE A 118 -7.47 -16.99 1.25
C PHE A 118 -6.74 -17.12 2.59
N ILE A 119 -7.25 -17.92 3.53
CA ILE A 119 -6.63 -18.08 4.86
C ILE A 119 -5.29 -18.82 4.77
N LEU A 120 -5.16 -19.79 3.85
CA LEU A 120 -3.92 -20.53 3.62
C LEU A 120 -2.87 -19.69 2.86
N MET A 121 -3.28 -18.86 1.89
CA MET A 121 -2.36 -17.89 1.28
C MET A 121 -1.86 -16.87 2.31
N PHE A 122 -2.75 -16.39 3.17
CA PHE A 122 -2.38 -15.47 4.25
C PHE A 122 -1.40 -16.12 5.24
N MET A 123 -1.64 -17.39 5.60
CA MET A 123 -0.72 -18.17 6.43
C MET A 123 0.66 -18.34 5.79
N GLY A 124 0.72 -18.73 4.51
CA GLY A 124 1.99 -18.83 3.79
C GLY A 124 2.73 -17.50 3.74
N ALA A 125 2.01 -16.41 3.53
CA ALA A 125 2.58 -15.06 3.53
C ALA A 125 3.15 -14.67 4.90
N MET A 126 2.43 -14.95 5.98
CA MET A 126 2.89 -14.70 7.35
C MET A 126 4.08 -15.57 7.72
N GLN A 127 4.09 -16.85 7.31
CA GLN A 127 5.21 -17.75 7.55
C GLN A 127 6.47 -17.25 6.84
N GLY A 128 6.34 -16.88 5.57
CA GLY A 128 7.42 -16.29 4.80
C GLY A 128 7.96 -14.99 5.41
N LEU A 129 7.07 -14.11 5.90
CA LEU A 129 7.44 -12.84 6.53
C LEU A 129 8.35 -13.03 7.75
N VAL A 130 8.01 -13.95 8.65
CA VAL A 130 8.75 -14.09 9.92
C VAL A 130 10.05 -14.85 9.79
N VAL A 131 10.22 -15.64 8.73
CA VAL A 131 11.51 -16.30 8.45
C VAL A 131 12.34 -15.52 7.45
N ALA A 132 11.79 -14.51 6.77
CA ALA A 132 12.49 -13.78 5.72
C ALA A 132 13.78 -13.17 6.25
N ASP A 133 14.86 -13.36 5.50
CA ASP A 133 16.17 -12.80 5.79
C ASP A 133 16.46 -11.61 4.87
N SER A 134 16.34 -11.77 3.55
CA SER A 134 16.49 -10.65 2.62
C SER A 134 15.38 -9.59 2.77
N PHE A 135 15.75 -8.31 2.71
CA PHE A 135 14.82 -7.17 2.78
C PHE A 135 13.73 -7.24 1.72
N LEU A 136 14.07 -7.65 0.50
CA LEU A 136 13.09 -7.75 -0.58
C LEU A 136 12.06 -8.85 -0.29
N THR A 137 12.53 -10.02 0.18
CA THR A 137 11.66 -11.15 0.53
C THR A 137 10.75 -10.78 1.71
N LEU A 138 11.28 -10.09 2.72
CA LEU A 138 10.50 -9.52 3.82
C LEU A 138 9.40 -8.60 3.30
N PHE A 139 9.73 -7.65 2.42
CA PHE A 139 8.76 -6.72 1.84
C PHE A 139 7.70 -7.42 0.98
N VAL A 140 8.09 -8.38 0.14
CA VAL A 140 7.15 -9.15 -0.69
C VAL A 140 6.14 -9.90 0.18
N PHE A 141 6.61 -10.59 1.22
CA PHE A 141 5.70 -11.26 2.15
C PHE A 141 4.90 -10.26 2.98
N TRP A 142 5.47 -9.12 3.35
CA TRP A 142 4.75 -8.02 4.00
C TRP A 142 3.55 -7.54 3.19
N GLU A 143 3.72 -7.27 1.90
CA GLU A 143 2.63 -6.88 1.02
C GLU A 143 1.67 -8.02 0.71
N LEU A 144 2.17 -9.24 0.58
CA LEU A 144 1.32 -10.40 0.39
C LEU A 144 0.36 -10.62 1.56
N THR A 145 0.80 -10.33 2.80
CA THR A 145 -0.11 -10.32 3.96
C THR A 145 -1.13 -9.18 3.89
N SER A 146 -0.77 -7.99 3.38
CA SER A 146 -1.72 -6.88 3.16
C SER A 146 -2.80 -7.29 2.14
N ILE A 147 -2.41 -7.85 1.00
CA ILE A 147 -3.32 -8.25 -0.09
C ILE A 147 -4.24 -9.39 0.36
N THR A 148 -3.68 -10.43 0.98
CA THR A 148 -4.49 -11.57 1.44
C THR A 148 -5.41 -11.20 2.59
N SER A 149 -5.00 -10.30 3.50
CA SER A 149 -5.89 -9.77 4.55
C SER A 149 -7.03 -8.92 3.96
N PHE A 150 -6.76 -8.11 2.94
CA PHE A 150 -7.79 -7.38 2.20
C PHE A 150 -8.87 -8.32 1.64
N LEU A 151 -8.46 -9.43 1.02
CA LEU A 151 -9.38 -10.45 0.49
C LEU A 151 -10.20 -11.13 1.59
N LEU A 152 -9.62 -11.36 2.77
CA LEU A 152 -10.28 -11.96 3.93
C LEU A 152 -11.27 -11.00 4.61
N ILE A 153 -10.91 -9.71 4.75
CA ILE A 153 -11.80 -8.68 5.31
C ILE A 153 -12.97 -8.41 4.35
N GLY A 154 -12.67 -8.36 3.06
CA GLY A 154 -13.63 -8.20 1.96
C GLY A 154 -14.36 -9.48 1.57
N PHE A 155 -14.31 -10.55 2.39
CA PHE A 155 -14.89 -11.85 2.01
C PHE A 155 -16.39 -11.73 1.63
N ASP A 156 -17.14 -10.93 2.41
CA ASP A 156 -18.52 -10.55 2.11
C ASP A 156 -18.62 -9.24 1.32
N HIS A 157 -17.92 -9.22 0.18
CA HIS A 157 -17.83 -8.12 -0.78
C HIS A 157 -19.18 -7.54 -1.26
N ARG A 158 -20.32 -8.20 -1.04
CA ARG A 158 -21.65 -7.64 -1.36
C ARG A 158 -22.05 -6.55 -0.37
N ARG A 159 -21.61 -6.62 0.89
CA ARG A 159 -21.87 -5.59 1.90
C ARG A 159 -20.91 -4.40 1.75
N GLU A 160 -21.47 -3.20 1.73
CA GLU A 160 -20.69 -1.96 1.63
C GLU A 160 -19.72 -1.77 2.80
N ALA A 161 -20.15 -2.11 4.01
CA ALA A 161 -19.30 -2.05 5.21
C ALA A 161 -18.05 -2.91 5.08
N SER A 162 -18.18 -4.15 4.58
CA SER A 162 -17.05 -5.06 4.35
C SER A 162 -16.10 -4.51 3.27
N ARG A 163 -16.62 -3.94 2.17
CA ARG A 163 -15.78 -3.29 1.14
C ARG A 163 -15.02 -2.08 1.69
N ARG A 164 -15.72 -1.19 2.43
CA ARG A 164 -15.10 0.00 3.05
C ARG A 164 -13.99 -0.41 4.02
N ALA A 165 -14.26 -1.38 4.90
CA ALA A 165 -13.29 -1.87 5.88
C ALA A 165 -12.06 -2.50 5.19
N ALA A 166 -12.27 -3.30 4.14
CA ALA A 166 -11.18 -3.90 3.39
C ALA A 166 -10.29 -2.84 2.72
N VAL A 167 -10.89 -1.87 2.01
CA VAL A 167 -10.15 -0.78 1.36
C VAL A 167 -9.41 0.08 2.38
N GLN A 168 -10.03 0.40 3.52
CA GLN A 168 -9.37 1.15 4.59
C GLN A 168 -8.15 0.41 5.13
N ALA A 169 -8.28 -0.88 5.43
CA ALA A 169 -7.17 -1.70 5.90
C ALA A 169 -6.03 -1.77 4.86
N LEU A 170 -6.36 -1.96 3.57
CA LEU A 170 -5.36 -2.01 2.50
C LEU A 170 -4.62 -0.69 2.32
N ILE A 171 -5.33 0.44 2.32
CA ILE A 171 -4.69 1.75 2.15
C ILE A 171 -3.77 2.07 3.33
N VAL A 172 -4.23 1.86 4.57
CA VAL A 172 -3.44 2.16 5.76
C VAL A 172 -2.20 1.25 5.85
N THR A 173 -2.38 -0.05 5.67
CA THR A 173 -1.28 -1.02 5.80
C THR A 173 -0.35 -1.02 4.59
N GLY A 174 -0.87 -0.76 3.38
CA GLY A 174 -0.08 -0.61 2.16
C GLY A 174 0.74 0.67 2.14
N ALA A 175 0.20 1.81 2.59
CA ALA A 175 0.99 3.03 2.78
C ALA A 175 2.12 2.82 3.79
N GLY A 176 1.83 2.11 4.88
CA GLY A 176 2.85 1.65 5.83
C GLY A 176 3.90 0.73 5.22
N GLY A 177 3.50 -0.22 4.38
CA GLY A 177 4.43 -1.09 3.66
C GLY A 177 5.35 -0.36 2.70
N LEU A 178 4.85 0.68 2.01
CA LEU A 178 5.71 1.55 1.19
C LEU A 178 6.71 2.36 2.05
N SER A 179 6.28 2.79 3.24
CA SER A 179 7.18 3.42 4.23
C SER A 179 8.25 2.43 4.71
N LEU A 180 7.88 1.18 4.97
CA LEU A 180 8.82 0.10 5.31
C LEU A 180 9.84 -0.10 4.20
N LEU A 181 9.40 -0.20 2.94
CA LEU A 181 10.30 -0.36 1.79
C LEU A 181 11.31 0.78 1.70
N ALA A 182 10.85 2.03 1.81
CA ALA A 182 11.73 3.19 1.83
C ALA A 182 12.75 3.14 2.99
N GLY A 183 12.30 2.71 4.18
CA GLY A 183 13.17 2.51 5.34
C GLY A 183 14.24 1.44 5.11
N LEU A 184 13.85 0.26 4.59
CA LEU A 184 14.79 -0.82 4.27
C LEU A 184 15.80 -0.43 3.19
N LEU A 185 15.37 0.30 2.15
CA LEU A 185 16.26 0.81 1.11
C LEU A 185 17.25 1.84 1.66
N LEU A 186 16.82 2.70 2.59
CA LEU A 186 17.71 3.66 3.26
C LEU A 186 18.73 2.95 4.16
N VAL A 187 18.30 1.95 4.94
CA VAL A 187 19.21 1.10 5.74
C VAL A 187 20.22 0.41 4.84
N TRP A 188 19.77 -0.16 3.71
CA TRP A 188 20.64 -0.80 2.74
C TRP A 188 21.64 0.19 2.13
N SER A 189 21.20 1.40 1.79
CA SER A 189 22.07 2.45 1.24
C SER A 189 23.13 2.94 2.24
N VAL A 190 22.83 2.92 3.54
CA VAL A 190 23.76 3.35 4.59
C VAL A 190 24.75 2.25 4.95
N THR A 191 24.27 1.02 5.10
CA THR A 191 25.07 -0.11 5.61
C THR A 191 25.73 -0.96 4.53
N GLY A 192 25.20 -0.92 3.29
CA GLY A 192 25.58 -1.84 2.21
C GLY A 192 25.02 -3.26 2.37
N ILE A 193 24.22 -3.53 3.41
CA ILE A 193 23.72 -4.86 3.77
C ILE A 193 22.24 -5.00 3.37
N GLY A 194 21.91 -6.09 2.65
CA GLY A 194 20.56 -6.36 2.11
C GLY A 194 19.81 -7.53 2.77
N ASP A 195 20.38 -8.10 3.84
CA ASP A 195 19.85 -9.21 4.61
C ASP A 195 19.85 -8.92 6.11
N LEU A 196 18.87 -9.46 6.83
CA LEU A 196 18.67 -9.20 8.24
C LEU A 196 19.76 -9.85 9.09
N ALA A 197 20.15 -11.09 8.80
CA ALA A 197 21.13 -11.81 9.61
C ALA A 197 22.44 -11.03 9.78
N THR A 198 22.98 -10.48 8.68
CA THR A 198 24.21 -9.67 8.71
C THR A 198 23.98 -8.27 9.28
N LEU A 199 22.77 -7.72 9.13
CA LEU A 199 22.42 -6.41 9.69
C LEU A 199 22.45 -6.42 11.23
N LEU A 200 22.02 -7.52 11.86
CA LEU A 200 21.94 -7.62 13.33
C LEU A 200 23.29 -7.43 14.02
N SER A 201 24.41 -7.76 13.37
CA SER A 201 25.77 -7.54 13.90
C SER A 201 26.38 -6.19 13.53
N SER A 202 25.65 -5.34 12.80
CA SER A 202 26.16 -4.10 12.19
C SER A 202 25.41 -2.85 12.68
N GLY A 203 24.78 -2.91 13.86
CA GLY A 203 23.93 -1.85 14.40
C GLY A 203 24.63 -0.51 14.64
N GLU A 204 25.92 -0.52 15.00
CA GLU A 204 26.70 0.71 15.23
C GLU A 204 26.72 1.65 14.02
N VAL A 205 26.93 1.09 12.81
CA VAL A 205 26.95 1.85 11.55
C VAL A 205 25.64 2.62 11.34
N MET A 206 24.51 2.00 11.70
CA MET A 206 23.20 2.64 11.56
C MET A 206 22.98 3.71 12.63
N ARG A 207 23.36 3.44 13.89
CA ARG A 207 23.18 4.36 15.03
C ARG A 207 24.02 5.64 14.92
N GLU A 208 25.18 5.58 14.27
CA GLU A 208 26.05 6.74 14.03
C GLU A 208 25.67 7.54 12.76
N SER A 209 24.80 7.00 11.91
CA SER A 209 24.45 7.61 10.63
C SER A 209 23.60 8.89 10.81
N PRO A 210 23.84 9.96 10.02
CA PRO A 210 22.97 11.14 10.00
C PRO A 210 21.55 10.81 9.51
N PHE A 211 21.36 9.69 8.81
CA PHE A 211 20.06 9.22 8.32
C PHE A 211 19.31 8.33 9.33
N TYR A 212 19.87 8.12 10.53
CA TYR A 212 19.28 7.27 11.57
C TYR A 212 17.80 7.57 11.82
N LEU A 213 17.48 8.83 12.13
CA LEU A 213 16.11 9.21 12.48
C LEU A 213 15.14 9.01 11.32
N ALA A 214 15.56 9.30 10.09
CA ALA A 214 14.73 9.10 8.90
C ALA A 214 14.44 7.60 8.69
N ALA A 215 15.47 6.74 8.78
CA ALA A 215 15.30 5.29 8.68
C ALA A 215 14.37 4.76 9.78
N LEU A 216 14.58 5.17 11.02
CA LEU A 216 13.76 4.80 12.17
C LEU A 216 12.28 5.17 11.94
N LEU A 217 11.99 6.41 11.56
CA LEU A 217 10.60 6.86 11.36
C LEU A 217 9.91 6.13 10.19
N LEU A 218 10.64 5.85 9.10
CA LEU A 218 10.12 5.11 7.96
C LEU A 218 9.79 3.65 8.30
N LEU A 219 10.69 2.98 9.02
CA LEU A 219 10.49 1.62 9.52
C LEU A 219 9.35 1.55 10.54
N LEU A 220 9.28 2.50 11.48
CA LEU A 220 8.18 2.59 12.44
C LEU A 220 6.86 2.93 11.75
N GLY A 221 6.85 3.69 10.66
CA GLY A 221 5.66 3.90 9.82
C GLY A 221 5.08 2.58 9.30
N GLY A 222 5.94 1.66 8.87
CA GLY A 222 5.54 0.30 8.53
C GLY A 222 5.06 -0.51 9.74
N ALA A 223 5.85 -0.56 10.81
CA ALA A 223 5.50 -1.33 12.00
C ALA A 223 4.17 -0.88 12.63
N PHE A 224 3.99 0.43 12.84
CA PHE A 224 2.86 1.02 13.57
C PHE A 224 1.54 0.91 12.81
N THR A 225 1.57 1.04 11.48
CA THR A 225 0.37 0.84 10.66
C THR A 225 -0.10 -0.61 10.72
N LYS A 226 0.83 -1.58 10.62
CA LYS A 226 0.50 -3.02 10.63
C LYS A 226 0.12 -3.54 12.02
N SER A 227 0.72 -3.02 13.08
CA SER A 227 0.38 -3.36 14.47
C SER A 227 -0.68 -2.45 15.09
N ALA A 228 -1.38 -1.66 14.27
CA ALA A 228 -2.52 -0.84 14.68
C ALA A 228 -2.20 0.10 15.88
N GLN A 229 -1.01 0.71 15.89
CA GLN A 229 -0.65 1.72 16.89
C GLN A 229 -1.40 3.03 16.63
N VAL A 230 -1.53 3.88 17.64
CA VAL A 230 -2.04 5.25 17.49
C VAL A 230 -1.09 6.03 16.55
N PRO A 231 -1.61 6.80 15.57
CA PRO A 231 -3.03 7.07 15.26
C PRO A 231 -3.68 6.09 14.26
N PHE A 232 -2.98 5.07 13.79
CA PHE A 232 -3.43 4.13 12.75
C PHE A 232 -4.33 2.98 13.25
N HIS A 233 -4.69 2.94 14.52
CA HIS A 233 -5.43 1.83 15.13
C HIS A 233 -6.84 1.54 14.55
N PHE A 234 -7.45 2.51 13.87
CA PHE A 234 -8.87 2.49 13.49
C PHE A 234 -9.25 1.42 12.44
N TRP A 235 -8.31 0.98 11.60
CA TRP A 235 -8.61 -0.08 10.61
C TRP A 235 -8.89 -1.42 11.28
N LEU A 236 -8.28 -1.68 12.45
CA LEU A 236 -8.32 -2.98 13.11
C LEU A 236 -9.71 -3.33 13.67
N PRO A 237 -10.41 -2.44 14.39
CA PRO A 237 -11.81 -2.67 14.78
C PRO A 237 -12.75 -2.76 13.59
N ASN A 238 -12.56 -1.94 12.55
CA ASN A 238 -13.41 -1.96 11.36
C ASN A 238 -13.25 -3.26 10.55
N ALA A 239 -12.08 -3.90 10.62
CA ALA A 239 -11.84 -5.23 10.05
C ALA A 239 -12.65 -6.36 10.72
N MET A 240 -13.37 -6.10 11.81
CA MET A 240 -14.26 -7.10 12.46
C MET A 240 -15.47 -7.50 11.62
N GLU A 241 -15.69 -6.85 10.48
CA GLU A 241 -16.61 -7.29 9.42
C GLU A 241 -16.23 -8.64 8.79
N ALA A 242 -14.96 -9.04 8.91
CA ALA A 242 -14.49 -10.35 8.45
C ALA A 242 -15.15 -11.50 9.25
N PRO A 243 -15.25 -12.71 8.68
CA PRO A 243 -15.66 -13.90 9.43
C PRO A 243 -14.79 -14.12 10.68
N THR A 244 -15.37 -14.65 11.76
CA THR A 244 -14.65 -14.78 13.04
C THR A 244 -13.36 -15.61 12.99
N PRO A 245 -13.23 -16.69 12.18
CA PRO A 245 -11.94 -17.36 12.05
C PRO A 245 -10.82 -16.45 11.51
N VAL A 246 -11.15 -15.47 10.65
CA VAL A 246 -10.19 -14.45 10.19
C VAL A 246 -9.77 -13.59 11.36
N SER A 247 -10.72 -13.05 12.11
CA SER A 247 -10.44 -12.21 13.27
C SER A 247 -9.61 -12.97 14.32
N ALA A 248 -9.95 -14.23 14.57
CA ALA A 248 -9.18 -15.08 15.47
C ALA A 248 -7.74 -15.23 15.00
N TYR A 249 -7.48 -15.44 13.71
CA TYR A 249 -6.11 -15.64 13.21
C TYR A 249 -5.30 -14.35 13.12
N LEU A 250 -5.86 -13.32 12.46
CA LEU A 250 -5.19 -12.04 12.20
C LEU A 250 -4.80 -11.31 13.49
N HIS A 251 -5.63 -11.41 14.52
CA HIS A 251 -5.50 -10.62 15.75
C HIS A 251 -4.82 -11.39 16.89
N SER A 252 -4.77 -12.73 16.81
CA SER A 252 -4.09 -13.53 17.84
C SER A 252 -2.61 -13.71 17.56
N ALA A 253 -2.21 -14.18 16.36
CA ALA A 253 -0.86 -14.71 16.15
C ALA A 253 -0.12 -14.11 14.94
N THR A 254 -0.81 -13.41 14.04
CA THR A 254 -0.29 -13.14 12.70
C THR A 254 -0.19 -11.65 12.35
N MET A 255 -1.11 -11.11 11.54
CA MET A 255 -0.96 -9.84 10.83
C MET A 255 -0.55 -8.70 11.76
N VAL A 256 -1.27 -8.57 12.87
CA VAL A 256 -1.04 -7.46 13.81
C VAL A 256 0.28 -7.58 14.56
N LYS A 257 0.84 -8.78 14.64
CA LYS A 257 2.16 -9.02 15.23
C LYS A 257 3.29 -8.85 14.22
N ALA A 258 3.03 -8.73 12.92
CA ALA A 258 4.09 -8.48 11.94
C ALA A 258 4.86 -7.18 12.25
N GLY A 259 4.15 -6.12 12.66
CA GLY A 259 4.78 -4.88 13.11
C GLY A 259 5.57 -5.03 14.41
N VAL A 260 5.06 -5.81 15.36
CA VAL A 260 5.77 -6.11 16.62
C VAL A 260 7.00 -6.97 16.36
N TYR A 261 6.89 -7.97 15.47
CA TYR A 261 8.00 -8.80 15.01
C TYR A 261 9.11 -7.94 14.41
N LEU A 262 8.77 -7.01 13.51
CA LEU A 262 9.75 -6.11 12.90
C LEU A 262 10.46 -5.25 13.95
N VAL A 263 9.71 -4.70 14.91
CA VAL A 263 10.27 -3.91 16.02
C VAL A 263 11.20 -4.75 16.89
N MET A 264 10.79 -5.96 17.28
CA MET A 264 11.63 -6.89 18.04
C MET A 264 12.87 -7.33 17.26
N ARG A 265 12.73 -7.62 15.96
CA ARG A 265 13.82 -8.01 15.06
C ARG A 265 14.86 -6.91 14.90
N LEU A 266 14.45 -5.64 14.89
CA LEU A 266 15.32 -4.49 14.69
C LEU A 266 15.86 -3.90 16.00
N ASN A 267 15.48 -4.44 17.15
CA ASN A 267 15.96 -3.98 18.45
C ASN A 267 17.51 -4.00 18.56
N PRO A 268 18.24 -5.02 18.10
CA PRO A 268 19.72 -4.99 18.12
C PRO A 268 20.35 -3.89 17.22
N VAL A 269 19.59 -3.36 16.26
CA VAL A 269 20.09 -2.38 15.28
C VAL A 269 19.77 -0.94 15.68
N PHE A 270 18.56 -0.70 16.22
CA PHE A 270 18.06 0.64 16.57
C PHE A 270 17.91 0.87 18.09
N GLY A 271 17.97 -0.19 18.89
CA GLY A 271 17.89 -0.13 20.34
C GLY A 271 19.06 0.61 20.99
N GLU A 272 18.94 0.85 22.29
CA GLU A 272 19.92 1.60 23.11
C GLU A 272 20.11 3.06 22.64
N THR A 273 19.09 3.60 21.95
CA THR A 273 19.07 5.01 21.52
C THR A 273 17.91 5.74 22.19
N ILE A 274 18.14 7.01 22.51
CA ILE A 274 17.11 7.88 23.12
C ILE A 274 15.85 7.92 22.26
N ALA A 275 15.99 7.97 20.94
CA ALA A 275 14.83 8.01 20.03
C ALA A 275 14.01 6.71 20.09
N TRP A 276 14.65 5.54 20.08
CA TRP A 276 13.97 4.25 20.24
C TRP A 276 13.26 4.16 21.58
N GLU A 277 13.97 4.51 22.66
CA GLU A 277 13.49 4.41 24.04
C GLU A 277 12.45 5.46 24.43
N THR A 278 12.24 6.46 23.57
CA THR A 278 11.21 7.49 23.76
C THR A 278 10.00 7.23 22.88
N ILE A 279 10.20 7.02 21.57
CA ILE A 279 9.10 6.92 20.60
C ILE A 279 8.27 5.67 20.87
N LEU A 280 8.89 4.51 21.05
CA LEU A 280 8.16 3.25 21.22
C LEU A 280 7.34 3.24 22.52
N PRO A 281 7.89 3.61 23.70
CA PRO A 281 7.08 3.65 24.91
C PRO A 281 5.95 4.69 24.89
N ILE A 282 6.15 5.86 24.29
CA ILE A 282 5.09 6.88 24.16
C ILE A 282 3.94 6.36 23.31
N PHE A 283 4.24 5.90 22.08
CA PHE A 283 3.20 5.44 21.16
C PHE A 283 2.57 4.13 21.63
N GLY A 284 3.36 3.21 22.19
CA GLY A 284 2.88 1.96 22.77
C GLY A 284 1.96 2.19 23.97
N GLY A 285 2.37 3.04 24.92
CA GLY A 285 1.57 3.41 26.09
C GLY A 285 0.28 4.15 25.72
N ALA A 286 0.34 5.09 24.78
CA ALA A 286 -0.85 5.78 24.26
C ALA A 286 -1.81 4.79 23.58
N THR A 287 -1.27 3.81 22.85
CA THR A 287 -2.06 2.74 22.20
C THR A 287 -2.68 1.79 23.22
N LEU A 288 -1.95 1.42 24.28
CA LEU A 288 -2.45 0.62 25.40
C LEU A 288 -3.70 1.25 26.04
N LEU A 289 -3.60 2.54 26.41
CA LEU A 289 -4.73 3.25 27.02
C LEU A 289 -5.89 3.46 26.05
N THR A 290 -5.60 3.88 24.81
CA THR A 290 -6.62 4.12 23.79
C THR A 290 -7.39 2.83 23.48
N GLY A 291 -6.69 1.71 23.29
CA GLY A 291 -7.30 0.40 23.09
C GLY A 291 -8.14 -0.04 24.30
N GLY A 292 -7.61 0.10 25.52
CA GLY A 292 -8.34 -0.25 26.74
C GLY A 292 -9.63 0.54 26.93
N LEU A 293 -9.57 1.87 26.77
CA LEU A 293 -10.73 2.76 26.92
C LEU A 293 -11.79 2.50 25.83
N LEU A 294 -11.36 2.38 24.56
CA LEU A 294 -12.28 2.11 23.46
C LEU A 294 -12.91 0.72 23.53
N ALA A 295 -12.23 -0.27 24.13
CA ALA A 295 -12.79 -1.59 24.37
C ALA A 295 -13.96 -1.56 25.36
N VAL A 296 -13.86 -0.78 26.45
CA VAL A 296 -14.94 -0.59 27.43
C VAL A 296 -16.19 0.01 26.80
N ARG A 297 -16.04 0.86 25.78
CA ARG A 297 -17.16 1.45 25.07
C ARG A 297 -18.01 0.42 24.29
N GLN A 298 -17.42 -0.71 23.90
CA GLN A 298 -18.06 -1.66 22.99
C GLN A 298 -19.01 -2.61 23.73
N THR A 299 -20.05 -3.04 23.03
CA THR A 299 -20.97 -4.12 23.47
C THR A 299 -20.84 -5.38 22.63
N ASP A 300 -20.25 -5.27 21.44
CA ASP A 300 -19.98 -6.38 20.54
C ASP A 300 -18.72 -7.13 20.98
N LEU A 301 -18.83 -8.44 21.20
CA LEU A 301 -17.73 -9.28 21.70
C LEU A 301 -16.48 -9.21 20.79
N LYS A 302 -16.65 -9.19 19.46
CA LYS A 302 -15.51 -9.12 18.53
C LYS A 302 -14.85 -7.74 18.60
N LEU A 303 -15.62 -6.66 18.68
CA LEU A 303 -15.06 -5.31 18.81
C LEU A 303 -14.36 -5.12 20.17
N MET A 304 -14.92 -5.65 21.26
CA MET A 304 -14.24 -5.66 22.59
C MET A 304 -12.87 -6.36 22.49
N LEU A 305 -12.82 -7.52 21.82
CA LEU A 305 -11.58 -8.26 21.61
C LEU A 305 -10.60 -7.57 20.65
N ALA A 306 -11.09 -6.89 19.62
CA ALA A 306 -10.26 -6.13 18.69
C ALA A 306 -9.54 -4.97 19.38
N TYR A 307 -10.25 -4.18 20.18
CA TYR A 307 -9.64 -3.06 20.92
C TYR A 307 -8.72 -3.52 22.05
N THR A 308 -9.02 -4.63 22.73
CA THR A 308 -8.04 -5.21 23.67
C THR A 308 -6.82 -5.77 22.95
N THR A 309 -6.92 -6.15 21.67
CA THR A 309 -5.76 -6.51 20.85
C THR A 309 -4.91 -5.27 20.56
N VAL A 310 -5.52 -4.15 20.14
CA VAL A 310 -4.82 -2.85 20.02
C VAL A 310 -4.05 -2.54 21.31
N ALA A 311 -4.72 -2.67 22.45
CA ALA A 311 -4.12 -2.41 23.76
C ALA A 311 -2.88 -3.30 24.02
N SER A 312 -3.00 -4.59 23.74
CA SER A 312 -1.93 -5.58 23.93
C SER A 312 -0.73 -5.33 23.03
N LEU A 313 -0.96 -4.91 21.78
CA LEU A 313 0.11 -4.57 20.84
C LEU A 313 0.82 -3.28 21.27
N GLY A 314 0.07 -2.30 21.79
CA GLY A 314 0.64 -1.12 22.41
C GLY A 314 1.57 -1.47 23.58
N LEU A 315 1.14 -2.38 24.46
CA LEU A 315 1.98 -2.88 25.55
C LEU A 315 3.25 -3.58 25.04
N LEU A 316 3.16 -4.41 23.99
CA LEU A 316 4.32 -5.07 23.39
C LEU A 316 5.34 -4.06 22.80
N VAL A 317 4.85 -3.05 22.07
CA VAL A 317 5.70 -1.98 21.53
C VAL A 317 6.33 -1.17 22.66
N MET A 318 5.56 -0.86 23.71
CA MET A 318 6.04 -0.12 24.88
C MET A 318 7.16 -0.86 25.60
N LEU A 319 6.99 -2.17 25.84
CA LEU A 319 8.01 -2.98 26.53
C LEU A 319 9.25 -3.18 25.69
N THR A 320 9.10 -3.44 24.38
CA THR A 320 10.26 -3.61 23.48
C THR A 320 11.09 -2.33 23.40
N GLY A 321 10.43 -1.17 23.46
CA GLY A 321 11.10 0.12 23.49
C GLY A 321 11.58 0.57 24.87
N PHE A 322 11.42 -0.20 25.96
CA PHE A 322 11.75 0.31 27.29
C PHE A 322 13.26 0.39 27.57
N GLY A 323 14.08 -0.38 26.83
CA GLY A 323 15.54 -0.35 26.98
C GLY A 323 16.09 -1.19 28.14
N SER A 324 15.37 -2.24 28.59
CA SER A 324 15.89 -3.18 29.59
C SER A 324 15.68 -4.64 29.16
N GLU A 325 16.64 -5.50 29.52
CA GLU A 325 16.57 -6.95 29.27
C GLU A 325 15.29 -7.56 29.86
N LYS A 326 14.92 -7.11 31.07
CA LYS A 326 13.69 -7.53 31.73
C LYS A 326 12.42 -7.12 30.99
N ALA A 327 12.42 -5.96 30.34
CA ALA A 327 11.28 -5.54 29.52
C ALA A 327 11.17 -6.38 28.23
N ILE A 328 12.30 -6.79 27.65
CA ILE A 328 12.33 -7.71 26.51
C ILE A 328 11.78 -9.08 26.92
N GLU A 329 12.24 -9.64 28.05
CA GLU A 329 11.70 -10.88 28.61
C GLU A 329 10.18 -10.80 28.82
N ALA A 330 9.71 -9.72 29.44
CA ALA A 330 8.30 -9.45 29.65
C ALA A 330 7.51 -9.36 28.33
N ALA A 331 8.06 -8.69 27.31
CA ALA A 331 7.44 -8.56 25.99
C ALA A 331 7.29 -9.92 25.30
N VAL A 332 8.32 -10.76 25.35
CA VAL A 332 8.32 -12.11 24.76
C VAL A 332 7.30 -13.01 25.45
N LEU A 333 7.33 -13.07 26.78
CA LEU A 333 6.36 -13.85 27.57
C LEU A 333 4.92 -13.41 27.28
N TYR A 334 4.69 -12.09 27.26
CA TYR A 334 3.38 -11.53 26.99
C TYR A 334 2.91 -11.79 25.55
N LEU A 335 3.82 -11.78 24.57
CA LEU A 335 3.52 -12.08 23.17
C LEU A 335 3.00 -13.51 23.00
N ILE A 336 3.66 -14.48 23.64
CA ILE A 336 3.25 -15.88 23.64
C ILE A 336 1.90 -16.02 24.36
N ALA A 337 1.78 -15.49 25.57
CA ALA A 337 0.54 -15.52 26.35
C ALA A 337 -0.65 -14.96 25.54
N HIS A 338 -0.46 -13.77 24.96
CA HIS A 338 -1.46 -13.09 24.15
C HIS A 338 -1.89 -13.92 22.95
N SER A 339 -0.95 -14.56 22.25
CA SER A 339 -1.28 -15.37 21.09
C SER A 339 -2.21 -16.52 21.46
N LEU A 340 -1.96 -17.18 22.60
CA LEU A 340 -2.78 -18.28 23.08
C LEU A 340 -4.17 -17.82 23.55
N PHE A 341 -4.24 -16.89 24.52
CA PHE A 341 -5.53 -16.50 25.09
C PHE A 341 -6.41 -15.73 24.11
N LYS A 342 -5.83 -14.92 23.21
CA LYS A 342 -6.61 -14.12 22.26
C LYS A 342 -7.20 -15.01 21.17
N GLY A 343 -6.43 -15.99 20.69
CA GLY A 343 -6.93 -17.00 19.74
C GLY A 343 -8.12 -17.76 20.33
N ALA A 344 -8.01 -18.19 21.59
CA ALA A 344 -9.10 -18.86 22.30
C ALA A 344 -10.35 -17.97 22.44
N LEU A 345 -10.20 -16.72 22.90
CA LEU A 345 -11.33 -15.81 23.12
C LEU A 345 -12.06 -15.43 21.84
N PHE A 346 -11.36 -15.23 20.71
CA PHE A 346 -12.04 -14.95 19.44
C PHE A 346 -12.81 -16.16 18.92
N MET A 347 -12.25 -17.37 19.05
CA MET A 347 -12.97 -18.60 18.69
C MET A 347 -14.19 -18.81 19.60
N VAL A 348 -14.08 -18.56 20.90
CA VAL A 348 -15.22 -18.55 21.84
C VAL A 348 -16.29 -17.55 21.40
N ALA A 349 -15.91 -16.29 21.13
CA ALA A 349 -16.85 -15.28 20.67
C ALA A 349 -17.54 -15.67 19.36
N GLY A 350 -16.82 -16.33 18.45
CA GLY A 350 -17.38 -16.87 17.21
C GLY A 350 -18.33 -18.03 17.44
N THR A 351 -18.04 -18.93 18.40
CA THR A 351 -18.94 -20.03 18.74
C THR A 351 -20.24 -19.49 19.36
N ILE A 352 -20.15 -18.49 20.25
CA ILE A 352 -21.33 -17.81 20.80
C ILE A 352 -22.16 -17.17 19.67
N ASP A 353 -21.52 -16.42 18.77
CA ASP A 353 -22.20 -15.79 17.63
C ASP A 353 -22.90 -16.82 16.72
N HIS A 354 -22.22 -17.94 16.45
CA HIS A 354 -22.73 -19.00 15.60
C HIS A 354 -23.96 -19.72 16.21
N GLU A 355 -23.86 -20.10 17.49
CA GLU A 355 -24.84 -20.93 18.19
C GLU A 355 -25.99 -20.12 18.83
N ALA A 356 -25.73 -18.92 19.34
CA ALA A 356 -26.76 -18.04 19.92
C ALA A 356 -27.34 -17.05 18.90
N GLY A 357 -26.67 -16.80 17.77
CA GLY A 357 -27.13 -15.89 16.72
C GLY A 357 -26.96 -14.40 17.03
N THR A 358 -26.26 -14.06 18.11
CA THR A 358 -25.88 -12.69 18.46
C THR A 358 -24.55 -12.68 19.21
N ARG A 359 -23.80 -11.60 19.03
CA ARG A 359 -22.53 -11.33 19.71
C ARG A 359 -22.57 -10.05 20.56
N ASP A 360 -23.77 -9.52 20.80
CA ASP A 360 -23.98 -8.38 21.69
C ASP A 360 -24.04 -8.86 23.14
N VAL A 361 -23.05 -8.49 23.95
CA VAL A 361 -22.90 -8.90 25.35
C VAL A 361 -24.08 -8.46 26.22
N THR A 362 -24.88 -7.47 25.78
CA THR A 362 -26.06 -7.00 26.52
C THR A 362 -27.30 -7.86 26.28
N LYS A 363 -27.27 -8.72 25.26
CA LYS A 363 -28.36 -9.62 24.87
C LYS A 363 -28.03 -11.10 25.09
N LEU A 364 -26.96 -11.38 25.85
CA LEU A 364 -26.48 -12.72 26.17
C LEU A 364 -26.50 -12.89 27.69
N GLY A 365 -26.93 -14.05 28.16
CA GLY A 365 -26.95 -14.40 29.58
C GLY A 365 -27.37 -15.85 29.81
N GLY A 366 -26.86 -16.47 30.88
CA GLY A 366 -27.25 -17.81 31.30
C GLY A 366 -26.73 -18.98 30.44
N LEU A 367 -25.82 -18.76 29.48
CA LEU A 367 -25.37 -19.80 28.53
C LEU A 367 -24.51 -20.93 29.15
N ARG A 368 -24.13 -20.86 30.43
CA ARG A 368 -23.24 -21.87 31.06
C ARG A 368 -23.79 -23.30 31.01
N THR A 369 -25.11 -23.46 31.03
CA THR A 369 -25.78 -24.77 30.99
C THR A 369 -25.87 -25.31 29.57
N ALA A 370 -26.07 -24.42 28.59
CA ALA A 370 -26.16 -24.78 27.17
C ALA A 370 -24.78 -25.07 26.54
N MET A 371 -23.73 -24.35 26.97
CA MET A 371 -22.39 -24.39 26.37
C MET A 371 -21.27 -24.51 27.43
N PRO A 372 -21.24 -25.58 28.25
CA PRO A 372 -20.32 -25.71 29.37
C PRO A 372 -18.83 -25.80 28.97
N ILE A 373 -18.51 -26.40 27.82
CA ILE A 373 -17.13 -26.54 27.34
C ILE A 373 -16.64 -25.18 26.85
N THR A 374 -17.47 -24.49 26.06
CA THR A 374 -17.14 -23.13 25.61
C THR A 374 -16.97 -22.17 26.79
N PHE A 375 -17.80 -22.28 27.83
CA PHE A 375 -17.64 -21.50 29.07
C PHE A 375 -16.30 -21.79 29.77
N ALA A 376 -15.94 -23.06 29.94
CA ALA A 376 -14.67 -23.44 30.57
C ALA A 376 -13.46 -22.90 29.78
N ALA A 377 -13.48 -23.02 28.45
CA ALA A 377 -12.43 -22.48 27.60
C ALA A 377 -12.35 -20.94 27.68
N ALA A 378 -13.51 -20.26 27.71
CA ALA A 378 -13.58 -18.81 27.89
C ALA A 378 -12.96 -18.37 29.22
N LEU A 379 -13.28 -19.09 30.30
CA LEU A 379 -12.77 -18.80 31.64
C LEU A 379 -11.26 -18.99 31.72
N VAL A 380 -10.73 -20.11 31.23
CA VAL A 380 -9.28 -20.37 31.19
C VAL A 380 -8.55 -19.28 30.41
N ALA A 381 -9.08 -18.89 29.25
CA ALA A 381 -8.49 -17.82 28.45
C ALA A 381 -8.57 -16.44 29.15
N ALA A 382 -9.67 -16.13 29.86
CA ALA A 382 -9.79 -14.89 30.63
C ALA A 382 -8.88 -14.84 31.86
N VAL A 383 -8.71 -15.96 32.56
CA VAL A 383 -7.74 -16.09 33.67
C VAL A 383 -6.32 -15.82 33.16
N SER A 384 -5.97 -16.34 31.99
CA SER A 384 -4.69 -16.04 31.35
C SER A 384 -4.59 -14.57 30.91
N MET A 385 -5.63 -14.00 30.30
CA MET A 385 -5.65 -12.59 29.87
C MET A 385 -5.57 -11.61 31.05
N GLY A 386 -6.16 -11.97 32.20
CA GLY A 386 -6.05 -11.21 33.45
C GLY A 386 -4.73 -11.39 34.19
N GLY A 387 -3.86 -12.27 33.69
CA GLY A 387 -2.57 -12.61 34.31
C GLY A 387 -2.73 -13.18 35.71
N LEU A 388 -3.61 -14.17 35.89
CA LEU A 388 -3.82 -14.85 37.18
C LEU A 388 -3.15 -16.23 37.20
N PRO A 389 -2.60 -16.68 38.35
CA PRO A 389 -2.16 -18.07 38.51
C PRO A 389 -3.31 -19.06 38.30
N PRO A 390 -3.10 -20.26 37.73
CA PRO A 390 -1.83 -20.86 37.28
C PRO A 390 -1.51 -20.67 35.78
N MET A 391 -1.92 -19.58 35.12
CA MET A 391 -1.78 -19.43 33.66
C MET A 391 -0.46 -18.76 33.22
N PHE A 392 0.00 -19.03 31.99
CA PHE A 392 1.23 -18.42 31.45
C PHE A 392 1.17 -16.88 31.42
N GLY A 393 -0.02 -16.30 31.26
CA GLY A 393 -0.21 -14.85 31.35
C GLY A 393 0.13 -14.24 32.71
N PHE A 394 0.13 -15.02 33.80
CA PHE A 394 0.62 -14.57 35.10
C PHE A 394 2.12 -14.30 35.05
N LEU A 395 2.91 -15.23 34.51
CA LEU A 395 4.36 -15.10 34.35
C LEU A 395 4.71 -13.83 33.58
N ALA A 396 4.01 -13.59 32.47
CA ALA A 396 4.18 -12.38 31.66
C ALA A 396 3.88 -11.11 32.46
N LYS A 397 2.77 -11.07 33.21
CA LYS A 397 2.36 -9.88 33.97
C LYS A 397 3.31 -9.56 35.13
N GLU A 398 3.81 -10.58 35.83
CA GLU A 398 4.83 -10.39 36.87
C GLU A 398 6.11 -9.79 36.29
N GLU A 399 6.61 -10.32 35.17
CA GLU A 399 7.80 -9.76 34.52
C GLU A 399 7.58 -8.34 33.96
N ILE A 400 6.37 -8.01 33.48
CA ILE A 400 6.02 -6.64 33.11
C ILE A 400 6.24 -5.66 34.27
N TYR A 401 5.78 -6.01 35.48
CA TYR A 401 5.94 -5.15 36.65
C TYR A 401 7.34 -5.20 37.25
N ALA A 402 8.05 -6.33 37.10
CA ALA A 402 9.46 -6.44 37.45
C ALA A 402 10.32 -5.53 36.57
N ALA A 403 10.01 -5.43 35.28
CA ALA A 403 10.73 -4.59 34.33
C ALA A 403 10.48 -3.09 34.54
N LEU A 404 9.22 -2.67 34.74
CA LEU A 404 8.87 -1.25 34.76
C LEU A 404 9.20 -0.58 36.12
N GLY A 405 8.94 -1.26 37.25
CA GLY A 405 9.29 -0.81 38.60
C GLY A 405 8.90 0.64 38.95
N PHE A 406 9.44 1.17 40.06
CA PHE A 406 9.34 2.60 40.42
C PHE A 406 10.74 3.19 40.62
N ALA A 407 11.62 3.02 39.63
CA ALA A 407 13.01 3.47 39.70
C ALA A 407 13.21 4.98 39.41
N GLY A 408 12.28 5.64 38.68
CA GLY A 408 12.37 7.07 38.37
C GLY A 408 11.05 7.66 37.86
N GLY A 409 11.04 8.97 37.56
CA GLY A 409 9.83 9.68 37.14
C GLY A 409 9.23 9.15 35.83
N TRP A 410 10.05 8.92 34.81
CA TRP A 410 9.62 8.36 33.52
C TRP A 410 9.08 6.93 33.65
N THR A 411 9.80 6.06 34.37
CA THR A 411 9.38 4.67 34.58
C THR A 411 8.11 4.59 35.42
N THR A 412 7.94 5.48 36.40
CA THR A 412 6.70 5.60 37.20
C THR A 412 5.49 5.85 36.32
N VAL A 413 5.59 6.75 35.35
CA VAL A 413 4.50 7.03 34.40
C VAL A 413 4.17 5.77 33.59
N LEU A 414 5.18 5.09 33.04
CA LEU A 414 4.97 3.86 32.26
C LEU A 414 4.37 2.72 33.10
N THR A 415 4.79 2.58 34.36
CA THR A 415 4.19 1.62 35.30
C THR A 415 2.71 1.93 35.57
N LEU A 416 2.37 3.20 35.79
CA LEU A 416 0.96 3.61 35.98
C LEU A 416 0.12 3.35 34.72
N VAL A 417 0.67 3.66 33.54
CA VAL A 417 0.05 3.35 32.24
C VAL A 417 -0.18 1.85 32.09
N ALA A 418 0.80 1.02 32.43
CA ALA A 418 0.70 -0.43 32.40
C ALA A 418 -0.36 -0.97 33.39
N ILE A 419 -0.42 -0.44 34.62
CA ILE A 419 -1.45 -0.82 35.62
C ILE A 419 -2.85 -0.52 35.09
N VAL A 420 -3.09 0.70 34.62
CA VAL A 420 -4.41 1.10 34.11
C VAL A 420 -4.78 0.29 32.87
N GLY A 421 -3.86 0.16 31.92
CA GLY A 421 -4.06 -0.62 30.69
C GLY A 421 -4.38 -2.09 30.96
N ASN A 422 -3.57 -2.76 31.78
CA ASN A 422 -3.78 -4.16 32.15
C ASN A 422 -5.05 -4.35 32.99
N ALA A 423 -5.43 -3.40 33.85
CA ALA A 423 -6.68 -3.44 34.60
C ALA A 423 -7.91 -3.34 33.68
N LEU A 424 -7.86 -2.47 32.65
CA LEU A 424 -8.91 -2.40 31.63
C LEU A 424 -8.99 -3.69 30.81
N MET A 425 -7.84 -4.25 30.42
CA MET A 425 -7.79 -5.55 29.75
C MET A 425 -8.38 -6.67 30.61
N PHE A 426 -8.05 -6.72 31.90
CA PHE A 426 -8.65 -7.65 32.85
C PHE A 426 -10.17 -7.52 32.85
N ALA A 427 -10.69 -6.30 33.05
CA ALA A 427 -12.13 -6.06 33.12
C ALA A 427 -12.86 -6.53 31.84
N ILE A 428 -12.29 -6.28 30.66
CA ILE A 428 -12.88 -6.67 29.39
C ILE A 428 -12.75 -8.16 29.12
N GLY A 429 -11.61 -8.79 29.45
CA GLY A 429 -11.43 -10.23 29.33
C GLY A 429 -12.46 -11.01 30.13
N PHE A 430 -12.68 -10.60 31.39
CA PHE A 430 -13.71 -11.19 32.25
C PHE A 430 -15.13 -10.81 31.80
N ALA A 431 -15.36 -9.63 31.24
CA ALA A 431 -16.66 -9.29 30.65
C ALA A 431 -17.02 -10.21 29.47
N VAL A 432 -16.07 -10.51 28.60
CA VAL A 432 -16.26 -11.44 27.47
C VAL A 432 -16.48 -12.88 27.97
N ALA A 433 -15.77 -13.32 28.99
CA ALA A 433 -15.84 -14.70 29.46
C ALA A 433 -16.96 -15.00 30.48
N LEU A 434 -17.45 -14.00 31.22
CA LEU A 434 -18.46 -14.21 32.27
C LEU A 434 -19.85 -13.73 31.87
N LYS A 435 -19.99 -12.54 31.27
CA LYS A 435 -21.32 -11.96 31.00
C LYS A 435 -22.21 -12.82 30.08
N PRO A 436 -21.71 -13.43 29.00
CA PRO A 436 -22.56 -14.28 28.15
C PRO A 436 -23.09 -15.53 28.87
N PHE A 437 -22.36 -16.02 29.87
CA PHE A 437 -22.61 -17.35 30.47
C PHE A 437 -23.29 -17.30 31.83
N LEU A 438 -23.02 -16.26 32.62
CA LEU A 438 -23.60 -16.06 33.94
C LEU A 438 -24.84 -15.15 33.87
N GLY A 439 -25.60 -15.10 34.97
CA GLY A 439 -26.83 -14.31 35.07
C GLY A 439 -28.09 -15.09 34.70
N ALA A 440 -29.19 -14.35 34.54
CA ALA A 440 -30.47 -14.93 34.11
C ALA A 440 -30.37 -15.38 32.65
N GLU A 441 -31.08 -16.45 32.33
CA GLU A 441 -31.20 -16.93 30.95
C GLU A 441 -31.96 -15.89 30.11
N VAL A 442 -31.39 -15.56 28.96
CA VAL A 442 -31.96 -14.61 28.00
C VAL A 442 -32.33 -15.36 26.74
N GLU A 443 -33.52 -15.11 26.20
CA GLU A 443 -33.94 -15.66 24.92
C GLU A 443 -33.03 -15.11 23.81
N THR A 444 -32.33 -16.01 23.13
CA THR A 444 -31.38 -15.68 22.07
C THR A 444 -31.99 -15.99 20.69
N PRO A 445 -31.57 -15.29 19.61
CA PRO A 445 -32.12 -15.48 18.26
C PRO A 445 -32.09 -16.92 17.73
N LYS A 446 -31.15 -17.74 18.23
CA LYS A 446 -31.08 -19.17 17.98
C LYS A 446 -31.07 -19.91 19.31
N HIS A 447 -31.59 -21.13 19.33
CA HIS A 447 -31.48 -21.99 20.49
C HIS A 447 -30.00 -22.37 20.73
N ALA A 448 -29.37 -21.71 21.69
CA ALA A 448 -27.97 -21.96 22.03
C ALA A 448 -27.75 -23.41 22.44
N HIS A 449 -26.72 -24.04 21.89
CA HIS A 449 -26.25 -25.35 22.27
C HIS A 449 -24.73 -25.43 22.09
N GLU A 450 -24.08 -26.42 22.70
CA GLU A 450 -22.66 -26.63 22.51
C GLU A 450 -22.35 -26.89 21.02
N GLY A 451 -21.32 -26.24 20.51
CA GLY A 451 -20.91 -26.39 19.12
C GLY A 451 -20.33 -27.79 18.84
N PRO A 452 -20.21 -28.21 17.56
CA PRO A 452 -19.47 -29.42 17.22
C PRO A 452 -18.00 -29.30 17.64
N VAL A 453 -17.29 -30.44 17.69
CA VAL A 453 -15.87 -30.52 18.10
C VAL A 453 -14.98 -29.47 17.44
N LEU A 454 -15.19 -29.20 16.15
CA LEU A 454 -14.43 -28.19 15.41
C LEU A 454 -14.50 -26.78 16.02
N LEU A 455 -15.60 -26.41 16.69
CA LEU A 455 -15.78 -25.08 17.27
C LEU A 455 -15.17 -24.91 18.66
N TRP A 456 -15.12 -25.97 19.48
CA TRP A 456 -14.61 -25.86 20.86
C TRP A 456 -13.19 -26.43 21.04
N ILE A 457 -12.71 -27.30 20.14
CA ILE A 457 -11.38 -27.92 20.30
C ILE A 457 -10.25 -26.89 20.25
N GLY A 458 -10.34 -25.90 19.36
CA GLY A 458 -9.34 -24.84 19.24
C GLY A 458 -9.18 -24.03 20.52
N PRO A 459 -10.24 -23.39 21.05
CA PRO A 459 -10.19 -22.70 22.33
C PRO A 459 -9.65 -23.54 23.49
N ALA A 460 -10.12 -24.79 23.60
CA ALA A 460 -9.73 -25.69 24.69
C ALA A 460 -8.24 -26.04 24.62
N VAL A 461 -7.72 -26.38 23.43
CA VAL A 461 -6.30 -26.69 23.24
C VAL A 461 -5.43 -25.48 23.55
N LEU A 462 -5.78 -24.28 23.09
CA LEU A 462 -4.99 -23.07 23.39
C LEU A 462 -4.97 -22.73 24.88
N GLY A 463 -6.11 -22.87 25.56
CA GLY A 463 -6.17 -22.70 27.01
C GLY A 463 -5.32 -23.74 27.75
N LEU A 464 -5.40 -25.01 27.35
CA LEU A 464 -4.62 -26.10 27.93
C LEU A 464 -3.12 -25.91 27.69
N VAL A 465 -2.69 -25.56 26.49
CA VAL A 465 -1.28 -25.27 26.18
C VAL A 465 -0.76 -24.11 27.03
N GLY A 466 -1.55 -23.05 27.21
CA GLY A 466 -1.18 -21.94 28.10
C GLY A 466 -1.07 -22.35 29.57
N LEU A 467 -1.86 -23.32 30.04
CA LEU A 467 -1.74 -23.87 31.38
C LEU A 467 -0.50 -24.77 31.53
N VAL A 468 -0.31 -25.71 30.58
CA VAL A 468 0.81 -26.65 30.57
C VAL A 468 2.15 -25.92 30.45
N ALA A 469 2.24 -24.92 29.56
CA ALA A 469 3.45 -24.11 29.40
C ALA A 469 3.83 -23.37 30.70
N ALA A 470 2.84 -22.96 31.49
CA ALA A 470 3.07 -22.33 32.77
C ALA A 470 3.56 -23.33 33.84
N ILE A 471 2.89 -24.49 33.95
CA ILE A 471 3.26 -25.56 34.88
C ILE A 471 4.70 -26.02 34.62
N PHE A 472 5.06 -26.22 33.34
CA PHE A 472 6.41 -26.54 32.90
C PHE A 472 7.18 -25.29 32.46
N SER A 473 7.10 -24.21 33.26
CA SER A 473 7.75 -22.93 32.96
C SER A 473 9.24 -23.06 32.67
N SER A 474 9.99 -23.85 33.44
CA SER A 474 11.43 -24.07 33.19
C SER A 474 11.72 -24.65 31.80
N TRP A 475 10.87 -25.58 31.33
CA TRP A 475 11.01 -26.15 29.98
C TRP A 475 10.60 -25.13 28.91
N SER A 476 9.48 -24.44 29.11
CA SER A 476 8.99 -23.43 28.18
C SER A 476 9.97 -22.26 28.03
N HIS A 477 10.63 -21.86 29.12
CA HIS A 477 11.66 -20.82 29.08
C HIS A 477 12.88 -21.27 28.29
N ALA A 478 13.47 -22.41 28.65
CA ALA A 478 14.68 -22.91 28.00
C ALA A 478 14.52 -23.13 26.48
N HIS A 479 13.32 -23.52 26.02
CA HIS A 479 13.09 -23.89 24.62
C HIS A 479 12.38 -22.82 23.78
N LEU A 480 11.65 -21.87 24.39
CA LEU A 480 10.87 -20.88 23.65
C LEU A 480 11.17 -19.45 24.11
N THR A 481 11.03 -19.16 25.41
CA THR A 481 11.17 -17.78 25.91
C THR A 481 12.62 -17.29 25.82
N ASP A 482 13.59 -18.04 26.34
CA ASP A 482 15.00 -17.63 26.43
C ASP A 482 15.63 -17.45 25.05
N PRO A 483 15.45 -18.38 24.08
CA PRO A 483 15.97 -18.19 22.72
C PRO A 483 15.36 -16.97 22.03
N MET A 484 14.05 -16.75 22.22
CA MET A 484 13.36 -15.61 21.64
C MET A 484 13.81 -14.29 22.29
N ALA A 485 13.90 -14.22 23.61
CA ALA A 485 14.37 -13.04 24.33
C ALA A 485 15.82 -12.71 23.96
N SER A 486 16.68 -13.74 23.86
CA SER A 486 18.07 -13.57 23.47
C SER A 486 18.21 -13.04 22.04
N ALA A 487 17.39 -13.54 21.11
CA ALA A 487 17.36 -13.03 19.73
C ALA A 487 16.91 -11.57 19.62
N VAL A 488 15.97 -11.13 20.46
CA VAL A 488 15.51 -9.72 20.50
C VAL A 488 16.54 -8.80 21.17
N ALA A 489 17.18 -9.27 22.25
CA ALA A 489 18.19 -8.50 22.96
C ALA A 489 19.52 -8.40 22.19
N GLY A 490 19.86 -9.42 21.39
CA GLY A 490 21.19 -9.56 20.78
C GLY A 490 22.24 -10.15 21.74
N THR A 491 21.85 -10.48 22.97
CA THR A 491 22.68 -11.05 24.03
C THR A 491 21.94 -12.21 24.71
N GLU A 492 22.63 -13.04 25.49
CA GLU A 492 22.01 -14.15 26.21
C GLU A 492 21.10 -13.64 27.33
N VAL A 493 19.80 -13.91 27.24
CA VAL A 493 18.78 -13.55 28.24
C VAL A 493 18.11 -14.82 28.77
N LYS A 494 18.05 -14.97 30.09
CA LYS A 494 17.42 -16.12 30.77
C LYS A 494 16.25 -15.70 31.64
N ALA A 495 15.11 -16.35 31.44
CA ALA A 495 13.93 -16.18 32.26
C ALA A 495 13.96 -17.11 33.48
N TYR A 496 13.79 -16.54 34.67
CA TYR A 496 13.78 -17.28 35.94
C TYR A 496 12.40 -17.35 36.60
N ILE A 497 11.40 -16.70 36.02
CA ILE A 497 10.06 -16.61 36.61
C ILE A 497 9.38 -17.99 36.62
N SER A 498 8.83 -18.35 37.78
CA SER A 498 8.10 -19.60 37.97
C SER A 498 6.65 -19.31 38.36
N LEU A 499 5.84 -20.37 38.38
CA LEU A 499 4.42 -20.28 38.71
C LEU A 499 4.15 -19.88 40.17
N VAL A 500 5.13 -20.11 41.05
CA VAL A 500 5.04 -19.77 42.46
C VAL A 500 5.22 -18.25 42.58
N PRO A 501 4.21 -17.52 43.08
CA PRO A 501 4.32 -16.08 43.24
C PRO A 501 5.49 -15.73 44.16
N HIS A 502 6.43 -14.92 43.67
CA HIS A 502 7.51 -14.39 44.50
C HIS A 502 6.97 -13.19 45.26
N ILE A 503 7.11 -13.19 46.59
CA ILE A 503 6.68 -12.06 47.41
C ILE A 503 7.61 -10.88 47.13
N GLY A 504 7.11 -9.88 46.41
CA GLY A 504 7.87 -8.71 46.00
C GLY A 504 6.98 -7.60 45.42
N MET A 505 7.63 -6.53 44.97
CA MET A 505 6.94 -5.39 44.35
C MET A 505 6.11 -5.79 43.10
N PRO A 506 6.57 -6.68 42.20
CA PRO A 506 5.79 -7.11 41.04
C PRO A 506 4.44 -7.73 41.44
N LEU A 507 4.45 -8.61 42.45
CA LEU A 507 3.24 -9.25 42.95
C LEU A 507 2.28 -8.24 43.58
N PHE A 508 2.80 -7.25 44.31
CA PHE A 508 1.96 -6.18 44.86
C PHE A 508 1.29 -5.34 43.75
N LEU A 509 2.03 -4.98 42.71
CA LEU A 509 1.48 -4.25 41.55
C LEU A 509 0.47 -5.09 40.75
N SER A 510 0.72 -6.38 40.66
CA SER A 510 -0.18 -7.37 40.07
C SER A 510 -1.50 -7.47 40.84
N LEU A 511 -1.45 -7.52 42.18
CA LEU A 511 -2.63 -7.48 43.04
C LEU A 511 -3.41 -6.17 42.92
N ILE A 512 -2.71 -5.03 42.88
CA ILE A 512 -3.34 -3.72 42.62
C ILE A 512 -4.06 -3.74 41.26
N THR A 513 -3.40 -4.23 40.22
CA THR A 513 -3.98 -4.31 38.87
C THR A 513 -5.24 -5.17 38.83
N VAL A 514 -5.24 -6.30 39.57
CA VAL A 514 -6.43 -7.14 39.73
C VAL A 514 -7.52 -6.42 40.50
N ALA A 515 -7.20 -5.73 41.61
CA ALA A 515 -8.17 -4.97 42.39
C ALA A 515 -8.82 -3.84 41.57
N VAL A 516 -8.01 -3.07 40.84
CA VAL A 516 -8.50 -2.03 39.92
C VAL A 516 -9.31 -2.64 38.77
N GLY A 517 -8.87 -3.78 38.21
CA GLY A 517 -9.60 -4.50 37.18
C GLY A 517 -10.97 -5.00 37.64
N ILE A 518 -11.07 -5.51 38.88
CA ILE A 518 -12.35 -5.88 39.52
C ILE A 518 -13.23 -4.64 39.69
N ALA A 519 -12.67 -3.53 40.15
CA ALA A 519 -13.43 -2.27 40.29
C ALA A 519 -13.98 -1.79 38.95
N PHE A 520 -13.18 -1.84 37.87
CA PHE A 520 -13.64 -1.53 36.52
C PHE A 520 -14.68 -2.51 36.00
N TYR A 521 -14.55 -3.81 36.30
CA TYR A 521 -15.54 -4.82 35.90
C TYR A 521 -16.90 -4.61 36.57
N VAL A 522 -16.92 -4.38 37.88
CA VAL A 522 -18.15 -4.09 38.64
C VAL A 522 -18.76 -2.75 38.21
N GLY A 523 -17.91 -1.76 37.94
CA GLY A 523 -18.29 -0.44 37.44
C GLY A 523 -18.51 -0.33 35.93
N LEU A 524 -18.44 -1.44 35.18
CA LEU A 524 -18.25 -1.41 33.71
C LEU A 524 -19.32 -0.60 32.98
N ALA A 525 -20.58 -0.68 33.40
CA ALA A 525 -21.66 0.11 32.81
C ALA A 525 -21.44 1.62 32.98
N ARG A 526 -21.08 2.07 34.19
CA ARG A 526 -20.81 3.49 34.48
C ARG A 526 -19.58 3.99 33.71
N VAL A 527 -18.51 3.19 33.66
CA VAL A 527 -17.29 3.55 32.92
C VAL A 527 -17.58 3.64 31.42
N ARG A 528 -18.35 2.69 30.88
CA ARG A 528 -18.79 2.71 29.48
C ARG A 528 -19.56 3.98 29.14
N ASP A 529 -20.52 4.37 29.98
CA ASP A 529 -21.34 5.56 29.74
C ASP A 529 -20.50 6.84 29.83
N ALA A 530 -19.56 6.91 30.79
CA ALA A 530 -18.62 8.02 30.91
C ALA A 530 -17.71 8.14 29.67
N VAL A 531 -17.09 7.05 29.24
CA VAL A 531 -16.25 7.02 28.03
C VAL A 531 -17.05 7.40 26.78
N ALA A 532 -18.29 6.90 26.67
CA ALA A 532 -19.18 7.25 25.56
C ALA A 532 -19.51 8.74 25.53
N ALA A 533 -19.80 9.34 26.69
CA ALA A 533 -20.05 10.78 26.81
C ALA A 533 -18.82 11.61 26.44
N THR A 534 -17.63 11.25 26.94
CA THR A 534 -16.37 11.95 26.60
C THR A 534 -16.04 11.86 25.10
N LEU A 535 -16.26 10.72 24.46
CA LEU A 535 -16.01 10.60 23.03
C LEU A 535 -17.03 11.39 22.20
N ALA A 536 -18.27 11.51 22.67
CA ALA A 536 -19.27 12.37 22.04
C ALA A 536 -18.89 13.86 22.11
N THR A 537 -18.22 14.31 23.18
CA THR A 537 -17.75 15.70 23.29
C THR A 537 -16.51 15.99 22.46
N ILE A 538 -15.58 15.04 22.33
CA ILE A 538 -14.40 15.17 21.44
C ILE A 538 -14.84 15.25 19.96
N GLY A 539 -15.89 14.50 19.59
CA GLY A 539 -16.50 14.58 18.27
C GLY A 539 -15.80 13.71 17.21
N TRP A 540 -14.83 14.27 16.48
CA TRP A 540 -14.25 13.62 15.30
C TRP A 540 -13.13 12.64 15.67
N GLY A 541 -13.29 11.36 15.32
CA GLY A 541 -12.28 10.32 15.53
C GLY A 541 -11.46 9.98 14.27
N PRO A 542 -10.34 9.25 14.41
CA PRO A 542 -9.45 8.89 13.30
C PRO A 542 -10.13 8.18 12.12
N ASP A 543 -11.15 7.34 12.39
CA ASP A 543 -11.91 6.64 11.34
C ASP A 543 -12.61 7.62 10.37
N LYS A 544 -13.33 8.59 10.92
CA LYS A 544 -13.94 9.64 10.09
C LYS A 544 -12.86 10.56 9.51
N GLY A 545 -11.70 10.70 10.18
CA GLY A 545 -10.45 11.29 9.69
C GLY A 545 -10.07 10.79 8.31
N PHE A 546 -9.97 9.46 8.22
CA PHE A 546 -9.69 8.73 6.99
C PHE A 546 -10.72 9.05 5.89
N ASP A 547 -12.02 9.03 6.19
CA ASP A 547 -13.04 9.31 5.18
C ASP A 547 -12.90 10.72 4.58
N GLN A 548 -12.58 11.74 5.39
CA GLN A 548 -12.39 13.09 4.86
C GLN A 548 -11.09 13.22 4.06
N PHE A 549 -10.03 12.50 4.45
CA PHE A 549 -8.80 12.43 3.66
C PHE A 549 -9.07 11.85 2.26
N ILE A 550 -9.83 10.75 2.17
CA ILE A 550 -10.19 10.14 0.89
C ILE A 550 -11.07 11.08 0.06
N ARG A 551 -12.10 11.70 0.66
CA ARG A 551 -12.94 12.68 -0.05
C ARG A 551 -12.12 13.87 -0.54
N GLY A 552 -11.25 14.42 0.31
CA GLY A 552 -10.35 15.52 -0.05
C GLY A 552 -9.44 15.17 -1.23
N THR A 553 -8.87 13.95 -1.24
CA THR A 553 -8.06 13.45 -2.35
C THR A 553 -8.87 13.38 -3.66
N ILE A 554 -10.10 12.89 -3.63
CA ILE A 554 -10.98 12.83 -4.81
C ILE A 554 -11.34 14.24 -5.30
N HIS A 555 -11.63 15.16 -4.38
CA HIS A 555 -11.91 16.56 -4.73
C HIS A 555 -10.68 17.25 -5.35
N LEU A 556 -9.49 17.03 -4.80
CA LEU A 556 -8.24 17.54 -5.35
C LEU A 556 -7.98 16.97 -6.74
N SER A 557 -8.14 15.66 -6.92
CA SER A 557 -8.00 15.01 -8.23
C SER A 557 -8.94 15.60 -9.28
N ARG A 558 -10.21 15.85 -8.91
CA ARG A 558 -11.18 16.54 -9.80
C ARG A 558 -10.79 17.98 -10.08
N ALA A 559 -10.30 18.72 -9.09
CA ALA A 559 -9.85 20.10 -9.26
C ALA A 559 -8.66 20.20 -10.22
N VAL A 560 -7.63 19.36 -10.01
CA VAL A 560 -6.45 19.26 -10.90
C VAL A 560 -6.87 18.86 -12.31
N THR A 561 -7.75 17.85 -12.44
CA THR A 561 -8.28 17.44 -13.75
C THR A 561 -9.06 18.58 -14.42
N GLY A 562 -9.87 19.33 -13.68
CA GLY A 562 -10.60 20.48 -14.20
C GLY A 562 -9.70 21.63 -14.66
N ILE A 563 -8.52 21.79 -14.06
CA ILE A 563 -7.52 22.78 -14.47
C ILE A 563 -6.83 22.37 -15.77
N PHE A 564 -6.31 21.13 -15.83
CA PHE A 564 -5.48 20.69 -16.96
C PHE A 564 -6.28 20.05 -18.11
N GLN A 565 -7.47 19.53 -17.87
CA GLN A 565 -8.28 18.79 -18.85
C GLN A 565 -9.66 19.44 -19.03
N HIS A 566 -9.69 20.76 -19.25
CA HIS A 566 -10.93 21.53 -19.41
C HIS A 566 -11.60 21.37 -20.78
N GLY A 567 -10.99 20.67 -21.74
CA GLY A 567 -11.60 20.28 -23.03
C GLY A 567 -11.67 21.38 -24.09
N HIS A 568 -11.02 22.54 -23.90
CA HIS A 568 -11.02 23.61 -24.89
C HIS A 568 -9.66 23.67 -25.61
N MET A 569 -9.67 23.57 -26.95
CA MET A 569 -8.44 23.51 -27.75
C MET A 569 -7.62 24.80 -27.69
N ASP A 570 -8.29 25.95 -27.62
CA ASP A 570 -7.67 27.27 -27.54
C ASP A 570 -6.65 27.36 -26.40
N ARG A 571 -7.02 27.02 -25.17
CA ARG A 571 -6.09 27.12 -24.03
C ARG A 571 -4.97 26.09 -24.11
N TYR A 572 -5.21 24.89 -24.64
CA TYR A 572 -4.14 23.92 -24.90
C TYR A 572 -3.10 24.50 -25.86
N MET A 573 -3.55 25.15 -26.93
CA MET A 573 -2.67 25.83 -27.88
C MET A 573 -1.97 27.03 -27.23
N THR A 574 -2.67 27.87 -26.47
CA THR A 574 -2.10 29.01 -25.76
C THR A 574 -0.99 28.58 -24.80
N VAL A 575 -1.23 27.55 -23.98
CA VAL A 575 -0.20 27.01 -23.06
C VAL A 575 0.98 26.43 -23.85
N THR A 576 0.72 25.69 -24.93
CA THR A 576 1.77 25.13 -25.79
C THR A 576 2.66 26.23 -26.37
N PHE A 577 2.06 27.25 -26.99
CA PHE A 577 2.81 28.37 -27.57
C PHE A 577 3.52 29.22 -26.50
N LEU A 578 2.91 29.38 -25.32
CA LEU A 578 3.57 30.06 -24.21
C LEU A 578 4.83 29.30 -23.77
N VAL A 579 4.78 27.97 -23.66
CA VAL A 579 5.94 27.14 -23.35
C VAL A 579 6.99 27.23 -24.46
N VAL A 580 6.58 27.19 -25.74
CA VAL A 580 7.49 27.37 -26.88
C VAL A 580 8.19 28.73 -26.83
N ALA A 581 7.45 29.82 -26.62
CA ALA A 581 8.02 31.16 -26.46
C ALA A 581 8.98 31.23 -25.27
N ALA A 582 8.62 30.63 -24.14
CA ALA A 582 9.47 30.58 -22.96
C ALA A 582 10.79 29.84 -23.24
N VAL A 583 10.75 28.69 -23.91
CA VAL A 583 11.97 27.95 -24.30
C VAL A 583 12.82 28.78 -25.25
N LEU A 584 12.23 29.36 -26.31
CA LEU A 584 12.98 30.10 -27.34
C LEU A 584 13.60 31.41 -26.82
N LEU A 585 13.01 32.05 -25.80
CA LEU A 585 13.49 33.33 -25.28
C LEU A 585 14.27 33.18 -23.97
N VAL A 586 13.80 32.36 -23.03
CA VAL A 586 14.44 32.25 -21.71
C VAL A 586 15.71 31.41 -21.79
N THR A 587 15.74 30.32 -22.57
CA THR A 587 16.92 29.45 -22.63
C THR A 587 18.15 30.20 -23.18
N PRO A 588 18.10 30.89 -24.35
CA PRO A 588 19.26 31.65 -24.82
C PRO A 588 19.62 32.81 -23.90
N ALA A 589 18.64 33.42 -23.22
CA ALA A 589 18.90 34.46 -22.23
C ALA A 589 19.70 33.93 -21.02
N MET A 590 19.37 32.74 -20.53
CA MET A 590 20.04 32.12 -19.39
C MET A 590 21.48 31.69 -19.71
N PHE A 591 21.74 31.25 -20.93
CA PHE A 591 23.06 30.77 -21.35
C PHE A 591 23.89 31.84 -22.10
N GLY A 592 23.33 33.02 -22.37
CA GLY A 592 24.03 34.09 -23.10
C GLY A 592 24.22 33.79 -24.59
N GLU A 593 23.32 33.00 -25.18
CA GLU A 593 23.41 32.45 -26.55
C GLU A 593 22.58 33.23 -27.58
N TYR A 594 22.21 34.48 -27.26
CA TYR A 594 21.52 35.32 -28.23
C TYR A 594 22.41 35.67 -29.42
N PRO A 595 21.85 35.70 -30.65
CA PRO A 595 22.63 36.02 -31.84
C PRO A 595 23.08 37.48 -31.83
N SER A 596 24.13 37.76 -32.58
CA SER A 596 24.54 39.13 -32.84
C SER A 596 23.53 39.83 -33.78
N TRP A 597 23.43 41.16 -33.71
CA TRP A 597 22.53 41.89 -34.61
C TRP A 597 23.06 41.78 -36.06
N PRO A 598 22.27 41.28 -37.03
CA PRO A 598 22.72 41.14 -38.41
C PRO A 598 22.99 42.51 -39.06
N GLU A 599 23.95 42.54 -39.99
CA GLU A 599 24.15 43.71 -40.86
C GLU A 599 22.97 43.87 -41.85
N MET A 600 22.73 45.11 -42.29
CA MET A 600 21.69 45.38 -43.28
C MET A 600 22.03 44.69 -44.61
N PRO A 601 21.16 43.81 -45.13
CA PRO A 601 21.47 43.05 -46.34
C PRO A 601 21.51 43.96 -47.57
N GLN A 602 22.47 43.73 -48.46
CA GLN A 602 22.54 44.39 -49.76
C GLN A 602 21.64 43.64 -50.75
N LEU A 603 20.36 43.97 -50.74
CA LEU A 603 19.37 43.38 -51.65
C LEU A 603 19.21 44.21 -52.92
N THR A 604 18.97 43.52 -54.01
CA THR A 604 18.59 44.09 -55.30
C THR A 604 17.16 44.63 -55.28
N PHE A 605 16.82 45.47 -56.27
CA PHE A 605 15.49 46.08 -56.34
C PHE A 605 14.35 45.04 -56.38
N TYR A 606 14.52 43.95 -57.13
CA TYR A 606 13.49 42.92 -57.27
C TYR A 606 13.32 42.08 -55.99
N GLU A 607 14.38 41.83 -55.23
CA GLU A 607 14.30 41.16 -53.92
C GLU A 607 13.53 42.03 -52.91
N TRP A 608 13.78 43.35 -52.89
CA TRP A 608 13.01 44.29 -52.08
C TRP A 608 11.53 44.28 -52.43
N VAL A 609 11.20 44.26 -53.73
CA VAL A 609 9.80 44.19 -54.19
C VAL A 609 9.11 42.93 -53.69
N VAL A 610 9.77 41.76 -53.78
CA VAL A 610 9.20 40.49 -53.30
C VAL A 610 9.00 40.49 -51.77
N LEU A 611 9.95 41.04 -51.00
CA LEU A 611 9.80 41.18 -49.55
C LEU A 611 8.64 42.10 -49.16
N VAL A 612 8.46 43.22 -49.88
CA VAL A 612 7.32 44.12 -49.67
C VAL A 612 6.01 43.39 -49.96
N ILE A 613 5.94 42.59 -51.01
CA ILE A 613 4.76 41.77 -51.33
C ILE A 613 4.47 40.77 -50.20
N ALA A 614 5.49 40.12 -49.63
CA ALA A 614 5.31 39.21 -48.48
C ALA A 614 4.77 39.95 -47.24
N VAL A 615 5.31 41.13 -46.92
CA VAL A 615 4.82 41.94 -45.79
C VAL A 615 3.36 42.38 -46.02
N ILE A 616 3.02 42.79 -47.24
CA ILE A 616 1.64 43.13 -47.62
C ILE A 616 0.73 41.91 -47.50
N GLY A 617 1.17 40.73 -47.94
CA GLY A 617 0.45 39.47 -47.82
C GLY A 617 0.13 39.14 -46.37
N LEU A 618 1.13 39.16 -45.50
CA LEU A 618 0.96 38.95 -44.05
C LEU A 618 -0.02 39.95 -43.44
N TRP A 619 0.14 41.25 -43.72
CA TRP A 619 -0.77 42.29 -43.22
C TRP A 619 -2.20 42.08 -43.74
N SER A 620 -2.35 41.69 -45.00
CA SER A 620 -3.65 41.42 -45.63
C SER A 620 -4.38 40.25 -44.94
N VAL A 621 -3.67 39.20 -44.56
CA VAL A 621 -4.23 38.07 -43.80
C VAL A 621 -4.70 38.52 -42.41
N LEU A 622 -3.90 39.33 -41.70
CA LEU A 622 -4.21 39.81 -40.35
C LEU A 622 -5.35 40.85 -40.32
N ALA A 623 -5.45 41.68 -41.36
CA ALA A 623 -6.47 42.72 -41.49
C ALA A 623 -7.78 42.22 -42.14
N ALA A 624 -7.84 40.96 -42.58
CA ALA A 624 -9.00 40.41 -43.25
C ALA A 624 -10.22 40.33 -42.32
N ASN A 625 -11.31 41.00 -42.70
CA ASN A 625 -12.56 41.03 -41.92
C ASN A 625 -13.41 39.76 -42.05
N ASN A 626 -13.10 38.87 -43.00
CA ASN A 626 -13.79 37.60 -43.18
C ASN A 626 -12.79 36.49 -43.58
N ARG A 627 -13.16 35.24 -43.30
CA ARG A 627 -12.30 34.06 -43.51
C ARG A 627 -11.94 33.82 -44.98
N LEU A 628 -12.85 34.10 -45.91
CA LEU A 628 -12.60 33.89 -47.34
C LEU A 628 -11.52 34.86 -47.84
N THR A 629 -11.60 36.14 -47.43
CA THR A 629 -10.56 37.13 -47.69
C THR A 629 -9.23 36.71 -47.06
N ALA A 630 -9.23 36.21 -45.81
CA ALA A 630 -7.99 35.72 -45.19
C ALA A 630 -7.34 34.56 -45.96
N ILE A 631 -8.14 33.60 -46.45
CA ILE A 631 -7.66 32.45 -47.24
C ILE A 631 -7.13 32.90 -48.60
N VAL A 632 -7.83 33.80 -49.29
CA VAL A 632 -7.37 34.35 -50.58
C VAL A 632 -6.10 35.18 -50.40
N SER A 633 -6.01 35.97 -49.32
CA SER A 633 -4.82 36.73 -48.95
C SER A 633 -3.63 35.84 -48.59
N LEU A 634 -3.86 34.63 -48.05
CA LEU A 634 -2.80 33.64 -47.82
C LEU A 634 -2.10 33.27 -49.14
N GLY A 635 -2.84 33.24 -50.26
CA GLY A 635 -2.28 33.08 -51.60
C GLY A 635 -1.20 34.10 -51.92
N ILE A 636 -1.37 35.37 -51.53
CA ILE A 636 -0.34 36.41 -51.73
C ILE A 636 0.96 36.01 -51.00
N GLN A 637 0.85 35.49 -49.78
CA GLN A 637 1.98 35.03 -48.99
C GLN A 637 2.68 33.82 -49.64
N GLY A 638 1.91 32.81 -50.07
CA GLY A 638 2.48 31.61 -50.69
C GLY A 638 3.18 31.90 -52.02
N PHE A 639 2.63 32.78 -52.85
CA PHE A 639 3.26 33.22 -54.10
C PHE A 639 4.52 34.07 -53.83
N ALA A 640 4.52 34.91 -52.79
CA ALA A 640 5.72 35.64 -52.38
C ALA A 640 6.84 34.69 -51.95
N VAL A 641 6.54 33.64 -51.16
CA VAL A 641 7.49 32.60 -50.76
C VAL A 641 8.03 31.84 -51.99
N ALA A 642 7.16 31.50 -52.95
CA ALA A 642 7.58 30.84 -54.18
C ALA A 642 8.55 31.71 -55.01
N LEU A 643 8.31 33.03 -55.08
CA LEU A 643 9.24 33.96 -55.71
C LEU A 643 10.57 34.05 -54.96
N ILE A 644 10.56 34.01 -53.62
CA ILE A 644 11.80 33.93 -52.82
C ILE A 644 12.59 32.67 -53.19
N PHE A 645 11.97 31.49 -53.29
CA PHE A 645 12.66 30.27 -53.70
C PHE A 645 13.28 30.38 -55.10
N VAL A 646 12.57 30.96 -56.06
CA VAL A 646 13.10 31.18 -57.42
C VAL A 646 14.30 32.13 -57.41
N LEU A 647 14.21 33.24 -56.65
CA LEU A 647 15.31 34.20 -56.49
C LEU A 647 16.54 33.57 -55.84
N MET A 648 16.34 32.65 -54.89
CA MET A 648 17.40 31.92 -54.21
C MET A 648 17.93 30.71 -55.00
N GLY A 649 17.56 30.56 -56.28
CA GLY A 649 18.07 29.48 -57.14
C GLY A 649 17.47 28.10 -56.87
N ALA A 650 16.29 28.03 -56.24
CA ALA A 650 15.55 26.79 -55.96
C ALA A 650 14.29 26.68 -56.84
N PRO A 651 14.43 26.45 -58.17
CA PRO A 651 13.30 26.46 -59.10
C PRO A 651 12.28 25.35 -58.82
N ASP A 652 12.73 24.14 -58.46
CA ASP A 652 11.83 23.01 -58.16
C ASP A 652 10.92 23.32 -56.96
N LEU A 653 11.49 23.87 -55.88
CA LEU A 653 10.73 24.32 -54.71
C LEU A 653 9.73 25.42 -55.08
N GLY A 654 10.15 26.39 -55.91
CA GLY A 654 9.30 27.45 -56.40
C GLY A 654 8.08 26.92 -57.18
N PHE A 655 8.30 26.02 -58.15
CA PHE A 655 7.22 25.40 -58.92
C PHE A 655 6.26 24.60 -58.02
N THR A 656 6.80 23.78 -57.11
CA THR A 656 5.96 23.03 -56.17
C THR A 656 5.14 23.95 -55.27
N GLN A 657 5.73 25.05 -54.79
CA GLN A 657 5.05 26.01 -53.92
C GLN A 657 3.92 26.72 -54.66
N PHE A 658 4.13 27.15 -55.92
CA PHE A 658 3.06 27.73 -56.74
C PHE A 658 1.88 26.75 -56.93
N MET A 659 2.18 25.49 -57.23
CA MET A 659 1.16 24.45 -57.41
C MET A 659 0.39 24.16 -56.12
N VAL A 660 1.10 23.94 -55.01
CA VAL A 660 0.51 23.61 -53.71
C VAL A 660 -0.32 24.78 -53.18
N GLU A 661 0.17 26.02 -53.31
CA GLU A 661 -0.58 27.21 -52.89
C GLU A 661 -1.88 27.35 -53.70
N THR A 662 -1.80 27.22 -55.02
CA THR A 662 -2.97 27.29 -55.90
C THR A 662 -4.00 26.21 -55.53
N LEU A 663 -3.56 24.97 -55.31
CA LEU A 663 -4.45 23.88 -54.90
C LEU A 663 -5.04 24.11 -53.51
N SER A 664 -4.25 24.61 -52.56
CA SER A 664 -4.69 24.86 -51.18
C SER A 664 -5.76 25.95 -51.14
N VAL A 665 -5.54 27.07 -51.84
CA VAL A 665 -6.52 28.16 -51.95
C VAL A 665 -7.82 27.65 -52.59
N VAL A 666 -7.73 26.87 -53.67
CA VAL A 666 -8.90 26.29 -54.35
C VAL A 666 -9.66 25.32 -53.44
N ILE A 667 -8.97 24.37 -52.80
CA ILE A 667 -9.58 23.38 -51.90
C ILE A 667 -10.23 24.06 -50.70
N LEU A 668 -9.51 24.99 -50.03
CA LEU A 668 -10.04 25.72 -48.89
C LEU A 668 -11.24 26.60 -49.29
N ALA A 669 -11.16 27.31 -50.42
CA ALA A 669 -12.28 28.11 -50.92
C ALA A 669 -13.52 27.23 -51.20
N LEU A 670 -13.34 26.08 -51.84
CA LEU A 670 -14.43 25.12 -52.09
C LEU A 670 -15.03 24.58 -50.80
N VAL A 671 -14.21 24.17 -49.83
CA VAL A 671 -14.69 23.71 -48.52
C VAL A 671 -15.47 24.81 -47.79
N MET A 672 -15.00 26.06 -47.86
CA MET A 672 -15.65 27.21 -47.24
C MET A 672 -17.04 27.49 -47.80
N THR A 673 -17.31 27.20 -49.08
CA THR A 673 -18.68 27.31 -49.64
C THR A 673 -19.69 26.37 -48.99
N ARG A 674 -19.22 25.29 -48.33
CA ARG A 674 -20.04 24.27 -47.68
C ARG A 674 -20.15 24.45 -46.17
N LEU A 675 -19.30 25.27 -45.56
CA LEU A 675 -19.29 25.51 -44.12
C LEU A 675 -20.12 26.76 -43.79
N ARG A 676 -21.13 26.62 -42.92
CA ARG A 676 -21.86 27.77 -42.35
C ARG A 676 -21.06 28.32 -41.18
N LEU A 677 -20.20 29.30 -41.45
CA LEU A 677 -19.37 29.96 -40.44
C LEU A 677 -19.87 31.38 -40.17
N SER A 678 -19.70 31.85 -38.94
CA SER A 678 -19.91 33.26 -38.62
C SER A 678 -18.98 34.13 -39.47
N PRO A 679 -19.46 35.25 -40.04
CA PRO A 679 -18.63 36.16 -40.84
C PRO A 679 -17.43 36.72 -40.09
N ALA A 680 -17.57 36.94 -38.77
CA ALA A 680 -16.52 37.41 -37.88
C ALA A 680 -16.56 36.63 -36.54
N ASP A 681 -15.39 36.41 -35.95
CA ASP A 681 -15.23 35.84 -34.61
C ASP A 681 -15.10 37.02 -33.62
N HIS A 682 -16.14 37.27 -32.83
CA HIS A 682 -16.16 38.43 -31.93
C HIS A 682 -15.39 38.09 -30.66
N ARG A 683 -14.11 38.48 -30.61
CA ARG A 683 -13.23 38.21 -29.46
C ARG A 683 -13.01 39.46 -28.61
N PRO A 684 -12.98 39.33 -27.28
CA PRO A 684 -12.65 40.44 -26.39
C PRO A 684 -11.26 41.02 -26.72
N PRO A 685 -11.06 42.34 -26.57
CA PRO A 685 -9.77 42.97 -26.88
C PRO A 685 -8.62 42.41 -26.04
N ILE A 686 -8.89 41.97 -24.81
CA ILE A 686 -7.89 41.42 -23.88
C ILE A 686 -7.36 40.06 -24.37
N GLU A 687 -8.23 39.17 -24.83
CA GLU A 687 -7.80 37.87 -25.36
C GLU A 687 -6.96 38.06 -26.62
N ARG A 688 -7.37 39.00 -27.48
CA ARG A 688 -6.61 39.34 -28.70
C ARG A 688 -5.22 39.89 -28.40
N THR A 689 -5.06 40.71 -27.36
CA THR A 689 -3.74 41.25 -27.01
C THR A 689 -2.82 40.18 -26.41
N VAL A 690 -3.35 39.26 -25.62
CA VAL A 690 -2.59 38.12 -25.08
C VAL A 690 -2.14 37.20 -26.20
N ASP A 691 -3.04 36.79 -27.09
CA ASP A 691 -2.71 35.94 -28.24
C ASP A 691 -1.68 36.61 -29.16
N ALA A 692 -1.84 37.92 -29.41
CA ALA A 692 -0.89 38.70 -30.20
C ALA A 692 0.50 38.76 -29.54
N ALA A 693 0.56 38.94 -28.21
CA ALA A 693 1.80 38.95 -27.46
C ALA A 693 2.52 37.58 -27.52
N ILE A 694 1.77 36.48 -27.36
CA ILE A 694 2.33 35.12 -27.44
C ILE A 694 2.80 34.83 -28.87
N ALA A 695 2.02 35.18 -29.89
CA ALA A 695 2.41 35.02 -31.29
C ALA A 695 3.66 35.83 -31.64
N ALA A 696 3.74 37.08 -31.17
CA ALA A 696 4.93 37.92 -31.34
C ALA A 696 6.14 37.34 -30.60
N ALA A 697 5.97 36.86 -29.36
CA ALA A 697 7.05 36.22 -28.60
C ALA A 697 7.56 34.95 -29.30
N CYS A 698 6.67 34.10 -29.82
CA CYS A 698 7.06 32.95 -30.64
C CYS A 698 7.78 33.38 -31.91
N GLY A 699 7.24 34.35 -32.65
CA GLY A 699 7.83 34.85 -33.89
C GLY A 699 9.22 35.47 -33.69
N VAL A 700 9.39 36.28 -32.65
CA VAL A 700 10.70 36.82 -32.25
C VAL A 700 11.63 35.70 -31.81
N GLY A 701 11.15 34.76 -30.99
CA GLY A 701 11.95 33.61 -30.55
C GLY A 701 12.46 32.76 -31.71
N PHE A 702 11.60 32.41 -32.67
CA PHE A 702 12.01 31.70 -33.89
C PHE A 702 12.91 32.55 -34.78
N GLY A 703 12.66 33.85 -34.88
CA GLY A 703 13.51 34.77 -35.63
C GLY A 703 14.93 34.83 -35.07
N LEU A 704 15.07 34.99 -33.75
CA LEU A 704 16.36 34.96 -33.06
C LEU A 704 17.03 33.60 -33.19
N PHE A 705 16.28 32.51 -33.03
CA PHE A 705 16.81 31.16 -33.22
C PHE A 705 17.35 30.94 -34.64
N LEU A 706 16.60 31.37 -35.67
CA LEU A 706 17.05 31.30 -37.06
C LEU A 706 18.29 32.17 -37.31
N LEU A 707 18.38 33.35 -36.70
CA LEU A 707 19.59 34.19 -36.77
C LEU A 707 20.80 33.50 -36.14
N THR A 708 20.63 32.79 -35.03
CA THR A 708 21.71 31.99 -34.43
C THR A 708 22.16 30.88 -35.39
N VAL A 709 21.22 30.19 -36.04
CA VAL A 709 21.53 29.13 -37.00
C VAL A 709 22.27 29.67 -38.23
N THR A 710 21.86 30.81 -38.78
CA THR A 710 22.50 31.39 -39.98
C THR A 710 23.85 32.05 -39.71
N GLN A 711 24.14 32.42 -38.46
CA GLN A 711 25.46 32.89 -38.03
C GLN A 711 26.45 31.75 -37.74
N GLY A 712 25.96 30.50 -37.65
CA GLY A 712 26.80 29.33 -37.50
C GLY A 712 27.65 29.05 -38.75
N ALA A 713 28.77 28.34 -38.57
CA ALA A 713 29.58 27.89 -39.71
C ALA A 713 28.79 26.88 -40.55
N PHE A 714 28.57 27.20 -41.83
CA PHE A 714 27.93 26.28 -42.77
C PHE A 714 28.93 25.20 -43.22
N ASP A 715 28.59 23.93 -42.97
CA ASP A 715 29.35 22.78 -43.47
C ASP A 715 28.85 22.39 -44.87
N ASP A 716 29.69 22.59 -45.88
CA ASP A 716 29.36 22.35 -47.29
C ASP A 716 29.63 20.91 -47.75
N THR A 717 30.11 20.03 -46.87
CA THR A 717 30.50 18.64 -47.20
C THR A 717 29.42 17.90 -47.99
N LEU A 718 28.15 17.98 -47.57
CA LEU A 718 27.04 17.34 -48.26
C LEU A 718 26.69 18.03 -49.59
N ALA A 719 26.79 19.36 -49.66
CA ALA A 719 26.53 20.10 -50.89
C ALA A 719 27.57 19.73 -51.96
N VAL A 720 28.84 19.61 -51.57
CA VAL A 720 29.94 19.15 -52.44
C VAL A 720 29.70 17.71 -52.88
N PHE A 721 29.40 16.80 -51.94
CA PHE A 721 29.10 15.40 -52.24
C PHE A 721 27.98 15.26 -53.27
N PHE A 722 26.83 15.91 -53.05
CA PHE A 722 25.72 15.80 -53.99
C PHE A 722 26.03 16.44 -55.35
N SER A 723 26.78 17.54 -55.39
CA SER A 723 27.22 18.17 -56.64
C SER A 723 28.12 17.24 -57.47
N GLU A 724 29.09 16.59 -56.84
CA GLU A 724 30.06 15.71 -57.50
C GLU A 724 29.42 14.39 -57.97
N TYR A 725 28.57 13.80 -57.14
CA TYR A 725 28.08 12.44 -57.35
C TYR A 725 26.71 12.33 -58.03
N SER A 726 25.91 13.41 -58.08
CA SER A 726 24.58 13.34 -58.73
C SER A 726 24.63 12.96 -60.21
N ARG A 727 25.63 13.47 -60.95
CA ARG A 727 25.77 13.16 -62.38
C ARG A 727 26.61 11.92 -62.63
N SER A 728 27.68 11.73 -61.84
CA SER A 728 28.67 10.68 -62.08
C SER A 728 28.19 9.31 -61.61
N ILE A 729 27.53 9.23 -60.44
CA ILE A 729 27.02 7.99 -59.85
C ILE A 729 25.53 7.82 -60.10
N ALA A 730 24.71 8.83 -59.80
CA ALA A 730 23.25 8.75 -59.90
C ALA A 730 22.68 9.13 -61.29
N HIS A 731 23.56 9.48 -62.24
CA HIS A 731 23.24 9.77 -63.64
C HIS A 731 22.22 10.91 -63.90
N GLY A 732 21.96 11.77 -62.91
CA GLY A 732 21.03 12.90 -63.03
C GLY A 732 21.72 14.27 -63.02
N ARG A 733 21.16 15.22 -63.77
CA ARG A 733 21.64 16.62 -63.81
C ARG A 733 20.92 17.53 -62.82
N ASN A 734 19.70 17.19 -62.45
CA ASN A 734 18.96 17.92 -61.42
C ASN A 734 19.31 17.32 -60.05
N ILE A 735 20.19 18.02 -59.32
CA ILE A 735 20.70 17.57 -58.02
C ILE A 735 19.54 17.40 -57.00
N VAL A 736 18.57 18.32 -56.97
CA VAL A 736 17.44 18.25 -56.02
C VAL A 736 16.61 17.00 -56.29
N ASN A 737 16.23 16.76 -57.55
CA ASN A 737 15.47 15.57 -57.91
C ASN A 737 16.25 14.28 -57.63
N VAL A 738 17.56 14.25 -57.91
CA VAL A 738 18.42 13.09 -57.61
C VAL A 738 18.50 12.82 -56.11
N ILE A 739 18.60 13.87 -55.28
CA ILE A 739 18.54 13.73 -53.82
C ILE A 739 17.22 13.08 -53.42
N LEU A 740 16.09 13.56 -53.94
CA LEU A 740 14.76 13.08 -53.55
C LEU A 740 14.50 11.63 -54.00
N VAL A 741 14.90 11.24 -55.21
CA VAL A 741 14.51 9.92 -55.76
C VAL A 741 15.57 8.83 -55.62
N ASP A 742 16.84 9.20 -55.46
CA ASP A 742 17.96 8.24 -55.40
C ASP A 742 18.65 8.27 -54.03
N PHE A 743 19.40 9.34 -53.71
CA PHE A 743 20.18 9.38 -52.46
C PHE A 743 19.31 9.34 -51.19
N ARG A 744 18.13 9.98 -51.21
CA ARG A 744 17.15 10.04 -50.11
C ARG A 744 15.75 9.59 -50.55
N GLY A 745 15.69 8.60 -51.45
CA GLY A 745 14.45 7.99 -51.96
C GLY A 745 13.45 7.55 -50.89
N LEU A 746 13.95 7.18 -49.70
CA LEU A 746 13.10 6.74 -48.59
C LEU A 746 12.21 7.87 -48.05
N ASP A 747 12.70 9.11 -48.02
CA ASP A 747 11.93 10.26 -47.54
C ASP A 747 10.75 10.54 -48.48
N THR A 748 11.01 10.54 -49.79
CA THR A 748 9.98 10.70 -50.82
C THR A 748 8.95 9.57 -50.81
N LEU A 749 9.37 8.31 -50.56
CA LEU A 749 8.43 7.21 -50.34
C LEU A 749 7.51 7.49 -49.13
N GLY A 750 8.08 8.01 -48.04
CA GLY A 750 7.34 8.42 -46.85
C GLY A 750 6.32 9.54 -47.13
N GLU A 751 6.72 10.57 -47.86
CA GLU A 751 5.84 11.67 -48.27
C GLU A 751 4.69 11.19 -49.16
N ILE A 752 4.97 10.32 -50.14
CA ILE A 752 3.94 9.69 -50.98
C ILE A 752 2.96 8.90 -50.10
N ALA A 753 3.45 8.14 -49.13
CA ALA A 753 2.60 7.42 -48.19
C ALA A 753 1.72 8.37 -47.35
N VAL A 754 2.25 9.50 -46.87
CA VAL A 754 1.48 10.52 -46.14
C VAL A 754 0.35 11.08 -47.01
N VAL A 755 0.64 11.48 -48.24
CA VAL A 755 -0.38 12.01 -49.17
C VAL A 755 -1.43 10.95 -49.49
N MET A 756 -1.01 9.71 -49.75
CA MET A 756 -1.92 8.59 -49.98
C MET A 756 -2.84 8.36 -48.77
N VAL A 757 -2.29 8.31 -47.55
CA VAL A 757 -3.05 8.11 -46.32
C VAL A 757 -3.99 9.28 -46.05
N ALA A 758 -3.54 10.52 -46.25
CA ALA A 758 -4.41 11.70 -46.14
C ALA A 758 -5.58 11.62 -47.14
N GLY A 759 -5.32 11.24 -48.39
CA GLY A 759 -6.36 11.02 -49.40
C GLY A 759 -7.34 9.91 -49.00
N LEU A 760 -6.84 8.77 -48.52
CA LEU A 760 -7.67 7.66 -48.02
C LEU A 760 -8.49 8.05 -46.79
N ALA A 761 -7.93 8.84 -45.86
CA ALA A 761 -8.62 9.34 -44.68
C ALA A 761 -9.74 10.32 -45.06
N VAL A 762 -9.49 11.22 -46.00
CA VAL A 762 -10.52 12.11 -46.57
C VAL A 762 -11.64 11.28 -47.22
N LEU A 763 -11.29 10.26 -48.03
CA LEU A 763 -12.28 9.37 -48.64
C LEU A 763 -13.12 8.61 -47.60
N ALA A 764 -12.48 8.11 -46.55
CA ALA A 764 -13.15 7.41 -45.46
C ALA A 764 -14.11 8.34 -44.70
N LEU A 765 -13.68 9.55 -44.36
CA LEU A 765 -14.51 10.55 -43.67
C LEU A 765 -15.73 10.96 -44.51
N ILE A 766 -15.57 11.11 -45.83
CA ILE A 766 -16.68 11.39 -46.74
C ILE A 766 -17.68 10.22 -46.78
N ARG A 767 -17.19 8.97 -46.82
CA ARG A 767 -18.06 7.78 -46.89
C ARG A 767 -18.79 7.47 -45.58
N ILE A 768 -18.14 7.67 -44.43
CA ILE A 768 -18.70 7.34 -43.10
C ILE A 768 -19.84 8.30 -42.71
N ARG A 769 -19.80 9.57 -43.16
CA ARG A 769 -20.80 10.59 -42.79
C ARG A 769 -22.17 10.46 -43.47
N LEU A 770 -22.37 9.54 -44.42
CA LEU A 770 -23.63 9.39 -45.15
C LEU A 770 -24.68 8.51 -44.47
N ARG A 771 -24.42 7.96 -43.27
CA ARG A 771 -25.30 6.93 -42.66
C ARG A 771 -26.14 7.39 -41.47
N THR A 772 -25.98 8.61 -40.98
CA THR A 772 -26.71 9.14 -39.80
C THR A 772 -27.82 10.14 -40.14
N GLY A 773 -28.08 10.42 -41.42
CA GLY A 773 -29.11 11.38 -41.87
C GLY A 773 -30.43 10.79 -42.38
N ASP A 774 -30.43 9.55 -42.90
CA ASP A 774 -31.59 9.00 -43.65
C ASP A 774 -32.41 7.93 -42.90
N GLU A 775 -31.98 7.43 -41.74
CA GLU A 775 -32.77 6.46 -40.96
C GLU A 775 -33.65 7.10 -39.87
N ALA A 776 -33.48 8.40 -39.57
CA ALA A 776 -34.26 9.10 -38.55
C ALA A 776 -35.55 9.79 -39.08
N SER A 777 -35.74 9.87 -40.41
CA SER A 777 -36.92 10.50 -41.04
C SER A 777 -37.92 9.50 -41.63
N GLY A 778 -37.67 8.19 -41.52
CA GLY A 778 -38.45 7.14 -42.20
C GLY A 778 -39.47 6.35 -41.34
N LYS A 779 -39.67 6.67 -40.06
CA LYS A 779 -40.62 5.94 -39.19
C LYS A 779 -41.45 6.86 -38.29
N SER A 780 -42.29 7.69 -38.89
CA SER A 780 -43.50 8.20 -38.24
C SER A 780 -44.56 8.52 -39.29
N GLY A 781 -45.29 7.50 -39.75
CA GLY A 781 -46.41 7.71 -40.65
C GLY A 781 -46.97 6.40 -41.19
N GLY A 782 -47.94 5.83 -40.48
CA GLY A 782 -48.89 4.88 -41.08
C GLY A 782 -49.21 3.64 -40.26
N GLY A 783 -50.34 3.68 -39.56
CA GLY A 783 -51.35 2.60 -39.66
C GLY A 783 -51.38 1.52 -38.58
N ALA A 784 -52.48 1.56 -37.81
CA ALA A 784 -53.11 0.52 -36.97
C ALA A 784 -52.45 0.16 -35.64
#